data_AF-A0AAU9XM98-F1
#
_entry.id   AF-A0AAU9XM98-F1
#
_cell.length_a   1.000
_cell.length_b   1.000
_cell.length_c   1.000
_cell.angle_alpha   90.00
_cell.angle_beta   90.00
_cell.angle_gamma   90.00
#
_symmetry.space_group_name_H-M   'P 1'
#
loop_
_entity.id
_entity.type
_entity.pdbx_description
1 polymer ?
#
loop_
_entity_poly.entity_id
_entity_poly.type
_entity_poly.pdbx_seq_one_letter_code
_entity_poly.pdbx_strand_id
1 'polypeptide(L)'
;MTFATPSNPSTKGTSNYAQLCRLLVEVGSHVFKEIFDRVCPPEKLHTVLTNPTNCAKLQTLRKKRVLSYWNDIKDTFQRIGGARYQDVINDLKTDCMDADIEKDYQELYREWLKDEDCVTDKSYEDEMVKKARKEDDLEGSIETYEQNLGKEGLWKVQNASPPELNVTLPLMSDLPETSFTWNDVELPVDILLLTAEDCEFLSCFAYLREPFKSYHISTGPVYFGCMGDDQGKKMKIALMRCCKGPGVPGGSLSVSKDAILLLRPKAIFSVGACSGLNSKKVKLGDVVVSAKLITAAHKTPPSRDIGKLIKHVADGWKAPLQNADEYNAKVHCDGVVLSILEANRDMIRKHPEAIAVEMEGGGVYAAAHDFKTEWVVVKGIKDFVDEMQSSSKKWKQIACVMAASVVANILNDPVIFQDWPHFNAGANELPSQAISTYTSALKSSIMYHTEFQPKLLASRTISNAKTDEIFTNLLIQHGRKALIRNDETYYSRSKELEYYGKISGTPVKHCSEILLGMIDDQESANSILVVGKAGIGKSLFCQKVIRDWANNKLLRALESTEIPNLKFVYLLTFRQLNLLKNKHLTLREILNFSSVLNDKCDINESTFEYIVKHSKEVMIILDGYDEYSQKTSIDGNSEGRHPNDVNRKMPVAALCSKLINGKILQGAIVMITSRPDESDKMGGIRYKRYVEIAGFSAEQVKEYIKKYFKKNENMKNAVLKHVMNNENLVSFAHIPMLCYLLCFEMEYTLTESENSDDLPVSITDIYTKLVDIFELKHCAESEYRQKEIPEKFKPPPVIKNTLEKLSKLAAKLLVERKPTFDESEMERDFELEEVNKLKGGGLLYCGQPFRTELITTTKHFSFTHLTVQEFLAARWFVREIVFPMRNALKWFTNSWLAFSHVTQTRK
;
A
#
# COMPACT_ATOMS: atom_id res chain seq x y z
N MET A 1 28.24 -36.47 -7.41
CA MET A 1 27.20 -37.51 -7.44
C MET A 1 26.34 -37.40 -6.17
N THR A 2 25.03 -37.46 -6.40
CA THR A 2 23.82 -37.51 -5.55
C THR A 2 23.84 -37.97 -4.07
N PHE A 3 23.09 -37.18 -3.24
CA PHE A 3 22.11 -37.46 -2.14
C PHE A 3 22.40 -38.41 -0.95
N ALA A 4 22.19 -37.94 0.31
CA ALA A 4 20.98 -38.14 1.16
C ALA A 4 21.14 -37.69 2.66
N THR A 5 20.06 -37.18 3.27
CA THR A 5 19.81 -36.84 4.72
C THR A 5 19.13 -38.00 5.48
N PRO A 6 19.09 -38.03 6.85
CA PRO A 6 18.00 -37.43 7.70
C PRO A 6 18.46 -36.89 9.10
N SER A 7 18.13 -35.68 9.58
CA SER A 7 16.99 -35.18 10.40
C SER A 7 16.70 -35.82 11.80
N ASN A 8 16.80 -35.02 12.89
CA ASN A 8 15.82 -34.91 13.99
C ASN A 8 16.09 -33.72 14.97
N PRO A 9 15.10 -33.22 15.75
CA PRO A 9 14.88 -31.79 15.99
C PRO A 9 14.80 -31.34 17.48
N SER A 10 15.22 -30.09 17.70
CA SER A 10 14.79 -29.06 18.69
C SER A 10 14.19 -29.44 20.07
N THR A 11 14.90 -29.08 21.14
CA THR A 11 14.46 -29.03 22.56
C THR A 11 13.89 -27.66 23.00
N LYS A 12 13.47 -26.78 22.08
CA LYS A 12 12.79 -25.50 22.41
C LYS A 12 11.30 -25.61 22.77
N GLY A 13 10.70 -26.80 22.64
CA GLY A 13 9.26 -27.02 22.84
C GLY A 13 8.81 -27.25 24.29
N THR A 14 9.71 -27.71 25.17
CA THR A 14 9.36 -28.20 26.51
C THR A 14 9.37 -27.10 27.57
N SER A 15 10.28 -26.12 27.46
CA SER A 15 10.37 -24.96 28.36
C SER A 15 9.18 -24.00 28.21
N ASN A 16 8.79 -23.70 26.97
CA ASN A 16 7.64 -22.85 26.66
C ASN A 16 6.30 -23.46 27.12
N TYR A 17 6.19 -24.79 27.15
CA TYR A 17 4.97 -25.48 27.61
C TYR A 17 4.83 -25.41 29.14
N ALA A 18 5.93 -25.53 29.89
CA ALA A 18 5.92 -25.38 31.34
C ALA A 18 5.60 -23.93 31.77
N GLN A 19 6.12 -22.93 31.04
CA GLN A 19 5.77 -21.52 31.25
C GLN A 19 4.31 -21.22 30.89
N LEU A 20 3.80 -21.77 29.78
CA LEU A 20 2.38 -21.61 29.39
C LEU A 20 1.42 -22.29 30.38
N CYS A 21 1.79 -23.47 30.89
CA CYS A 21 1.02 -24.17 31.92
C CYS A 21 1.03 -23.41 33.26
N ARG A 22 2.17 -22.83 33.67
CA ARG A 22 2.20 -21.94 34.85
C ARG A 22 1.35 -20.69 34.66
N LEU A 23 1.40 -20.06 33.49
CA LEU A 23 0.66 -18.82 33.20
C LEU A 23 -0.86 -19.06 33.07
N LEU A 24 -1.26 -20.21 32.52
CA LEU A 24 -2.66 -20.69 32.53
C LEU A 24 -3.16 -21.06 33.94
N VAL A 25 -2.29 -21.59 34.81
CA VAL A 25 -2.61 -22.00 36.18
C VAL A 25 -2.60 -20.83 37.17
N GLU A 26 -1.76 -19.82 36.98
CA GLU A 26 -1.67 -18.67 37.90
C GLU A 26 -2.66 -17.56 37.57
N VAL A 27 -2.98 -17.38 36.29
CA VAL A 27 -3.67 -16.17 35.83
C VAL A 27 -5.04 -16.48 35.22
N GLY A 28 -5.15 -17.62 34.54
CA GLY A 28 -6.42 -18.10 34.06
C GLY A 28 -7.32 -18.73 35.11
N SER A 29 -6.72 -19.23 36.20
CA SER A 29 -7.42 -19.87 37.30
C SER A 29 -8.39 -18.96 38.02
N HIS A 30 -8.16 -17.64 38.06
CA HIS A 30 -9.03 -16.70 38.78
C HIS A 30 -10.30 -16.36 38.01
N VAL A 31 -10.22 -16.13 36.69
CA VAL A 31 -11.39 -15.93 35.81
C VAL A 31 -12.13 -17.26 35.60
N PHE A 32 -11.38 -18.37 35.45
CA PHE A 32 -12.00 -19.70 35.48
C PHE A 32 -12.69 -19.94 36.82
N LYS A 33 -12.07 -19.60 37.95
CA LYS A 33 -12.67 -19.73 39.29
C LYS A 33 -13.89 -18.83 39.46
N GLU A 34 -13.89 -17.60 38.98
CA GLU A 34 -15.04 -16.70 39.12
C GLU A 34 -16.24 -17.16 38.27
N ILE A 35 -15.99 -17.59 37.03
CA ILE A 35 -17.03 -18.16 36.16
C ILE A 35 -17.45 -19.54 36.68
N PHE A 36 -16.51 -20.36 37.14
CA PHE A 36 -16.78 -21.68 37.72
C PHE A 36 -17.53 -21.59 39.04
N ASP A 37 -17.19 -20.68 39.95
CA ASP A 37 -17.89 -20.43 41.21
C ASP A 37 -19.29 -19.82 40.97
N ARG A 38 -19.47 -19.02 39.89
CA ARG A 38 -20.79 -18.55 39.44
C ARG A 38 -21.65 -19.68 38.86
N VAL A 39 -21.08 -20.60 38.08
CA VAL A 39 -21.80 -21.68 37.37
C VAL A 39 -21.99 -22.92 38.26
N CYS A 40 -21.00 -23.26 39.07
CA CYS A 40 -20.92 -24.34 40.05
C CYS A 40 -20.40 -23.77 41.38
N PRO A 41 -21.30 -23.18 42.20
CA PRO A 41 -20.93 -22.68 43.52
C PRO A 41 -20.20 -23.74 44.36
N PRO A 42 -19.22 -23.36 45.20
CA PRO A 42 -18.42 -24.31 46.00
C PRO A 42 -19.26 -25.32 46.79
N GLU A 43 -20.42 -24.91 47.28
CA GLU A 43 -21.41 -25.72 48.01
C GLU A 43 -21.98 -26.90 47.20
N LYS A 44 -21.96 -26.80 45.87
CA LYS A 44 -22.53 -27.79 44.93
C LYS A 44 -21.46 -28.65 44.24
N LEU A 45 -20.18 -28.34 44.45
CA LEU A 45 -19.06 -28.99 43.77
C LEU A 45 -18.95 -30.48 44.12
N HIS A 46 -19.19 -30.83 45.38
CA HIS A 46 -19.24 -32.23 45.82
C HIS A 46 -20.27 -33.02 45.00
N THR A 47 -21.48 -32.48 44.85
CA THR A 47 -22.58 -33.09 44.07
C THR A 47 -22.25 -33.24 42.58
N VAL A 48 -21.47 -32.31 42.01
CA VAL A 48 -21.03 -32.34 40.60
C VAL A 48 -19.93 -33.38 40.39
N LEU A 49 -18.98 -33.51 41.33
CA LEU A 49 -17.88 -34.46 41.27
C LEU A 49 -18.31 -35.90 41.60
N THR A 50 -19.29 -36.07 42.51
CA THR A 50 -19.88 -37.38 42.81
C THR A 50 -20.95 -37.81 41.80
N ASN A 51 -21.26 -36.98 40.80
CA ASN A 51 -22.18 -37.37 39.73
C ASN A 51 -21.60 -38.59 38.97
N PRO A 52 -22.33 -39.72 38.87
CA PRO A 52 -21.84 -40.95 38.25
C PRO A 52 -21.32 -40.76 36.81
N THR A 53 -21.95 -39.84 36.06
CA THR A 53 -21.60 -39.51 34.67
C THR A 53 -20.26 -38.78 34.57
N ASN A 54 -20.01 -37.86 35.50
CA ASN A 54 -18.76 -37.10 35.57
C ASN A 54 -17.62 -37.98 36.09
N CYS A 55 -17.92 -38.84 37.06
CA CYS A 55 -16.97 -39.82 37.60
C CYS A 55 -16.51 -40.82 36.51
N ALA A 56 -17.44 -41.32 35.68
CA ALA A 56 -17.10 -42.19 34.54
C ALA A 56 -16.25 -41.48 33.47
N LYS A 57 -16.51 -40.19 33.18
CA LYS A 57 -15.68 -39.38 32.27
C LYS A 57 -14.26 -39.18 32.82
N LEU A 58 -14.12 -38.88 34.11
CA LEU A 58 -12.83 -38.71 34.78
C LEU A 58 -12.03 -40.03 34.80
N GLN A 59 -12.68 -41.16 35.05
CA GLN A 59 -12.06 -42.48 34.97
C GLN A 59 -11.60 -42.85 33.54
N THR A 60 -12.36 -42.43 32.53
CA THR A 60 -11.99 -42.63 31.11
C THR A 60 -10.75 -41.81 30.73
N LEU A 61 -10.66 -40.56 31.20
CA LEU A 61 -9.48 -39.70 31.01
C LEU A 61 -8.23 -40.25 31.72
N ARG A 62 -8.40 -40.88 32.90
CA ARG A 62 -7.34 -41.60 33.63
C ARG A 62 -6.79 -42.79 32.83
N LYS A 63 -7.67 -43.65 32.29
CA LYS A 63 -7.27 -44.81 31.47
C LYS A 63 -6.51 -44.41 30.20
N LYS A 64 -6.74 -43.21 29.67
CA LYS A 64 -6.04 -42.69 28.48
C LYS A 64 -4.67 -42.06 28.78
N ARG A 65 -4.13 -42.21 30.01
CA ARG A 65 -2.85 -41.62 30.46
C ARG A 65 -2.76 -40.09 30.25
N VAL A 66 -3.89 -39.39 30.27
CA VAL A 66 -3.95 -37.91 30.22
C VAL A 66 -3.56 -37.29 31.58
N LEU A 67 -3.42 -38.11 32.63
CA LEU A 67 -3.12 -37.72 34.02
C LEU A 67 -1.65 -37.96 34.43
N SER A 68 -0.67 -37.57 33.62
CA SER A 68 0.74 -37.49 34.07
C SER A 68 1.00 -36.29 35.01
N TYR A 69 -0.01 -35.46 35.25
CA TYR A 69 0.07 -34.19 35.97
C TYR A 69 -0.72 -34.20 37.29
N TRP A 70 -0.88 -35.37 37.93
CA TRP A 70 -1.71 -35.49 39.14
C TRP A 70 -1.25 -34.56 40.27
N ASN A 71 0.07 -34.37 40.42
CA ASN A 71 0.60 -33.43 41.40
C ASN A 71 0.24 -31.97 41.06
N ASP A 72 0.27 -31.58 39.79
CA ASP A 72 -0.13 -30.24 39.36
C ASP A 72 -1.64 -30.02 39.49
N ILE A 73 -2.45 -31.06 39.26
CA ILE A 73 -3.91 -31.03 39.44
C ILE A 73 -4.26 -30.93 40.94
N LYS A 74 -3.57 -31.69 41.80
CA LYS A 74 -3.68 -31.62 43.25
C LYS A 74 -3.33 -30.23 43.78
N ASP A 75 -2.21 -29.67 43.32
CA ASP A 75 -1.74 -28.35 43.73
C ASP A 75 -2.70 -27.24 43.23
N THR A 76 -3.29 -27.44 42.05
CA THR A 76 -4.31 -26.55 41.48
C THR A 76 -5.62 -26.61 42.26
N PHE A 77 -6.11 -27.79 42.66
CA PHE A 77 -7.33 -27.91 43.49
C PHE A 77 -7.13 -27.37 44.91
N GLN A 78 -5.95 -27.55 45.51
CA GLN A 78 -5.60 -26.97 46.81
C GLN A 78 -5.51 -25.44 46.76
N ARG A 79 -4.95 -24.88 45.68
CA ARG A 79 -4.91 -23.42 45.44
C ARG A 79 -6.26 -22.80 45.13
N ILE A 80 -7.13 -23.48 44.37
CA ILE A 80 -8.48 -22.98 44.03
C ILE A 80 -9.41 -23.02 45.24
N GLY A 81 -9.34 -24.10 46.02
CA GLY A 81 -10.33 -24.41 47.04
C GLY A 81 -9.94 -24.07 48.49
N GLY A 82 -8.66 -23.86 48.79
CA GLY A 82 -8.16 -23.72 50.17
C GLY A 82 -8.09 -25.05 50.94
N ALA A 83 -7.52 -25.03 52.15
CA ALA A 83 -7.20 -26.23 52.95
C ALA A 83 -8.38 -27.21 53.20
N ARG A 84 -9.62 -26.75 53.03
CA ARG A 84 -10.86 -27.56 53.14
C ARG A 84 -11.02 -28.67 52.09
N TYR A 85 -10.20 -28.69 51.04
CA TYR A 85 -10.19 -29.78 50.04
C TYR A 85 -9.01 -30.75 50.22
N GLN A 86 -8.15 -30.52 51.22
CA GLN A 86 -6.96 -31.34 51.47
C GLN A 86 -7.33 -32.81 51.74
N ASP A 87 -8.36 -33.04 52.54
CA ASP A 87 -8.76 -34.37 53.01
C ASP A 87 -9.32 -35.22 51.86
N VAL A 88 -10.19 -34.62 51.03
CA VAL A 88 -10.78 -35.26 49.83
C VAL A 88 -9.72 -35.59 48.76
N ILE A 89 -8.68 -34.77 48.66
CA ILE A 89 -7.58 -34.96 47.69
C ILE A 89 -6.54 -35.97 48.22
N ASN A 90 -6.37 -36.08 49.53
CA ASN A 90 -5.47 -37.05 50.15
C ASN A 90 -6.04 -38.47 50.07
N ASP A 91 -7.35 -38.64 50.18
CA ASP A 91 -8.03 -39.93 49.98
C ASP A 91 -7.85 -40.49 48.55
N LEU A 92 -7.49 -39.64 47.58
CA LEU A 92 -7.23 -40.03 46.20
C LEU A 92 -5.75 -40.41 45.93
N LYS A 93 -4.84 -40.28 46.92
CA LYS A 93 -3.38 -40.42 46.74
C LYS A 93 -2.82 -41.81 47.05
N THR A 94 -3.52 -42.67 47.78
CA THR A 94 -2.91 -43.85 48.45
C THR A 94 -2.74 -45.12 47.60
N ASP A 95 -2.61 -45.05 46.27
CA ASP A 95 -2.20 -46.23 45.48
C ASP A 95 -1.17 -45.91 44.37
N CYS A 96 0.10 -46.23 44.70
CA CYS A 96 1.28 -46.60 43.89
C CYS A 96 2.08 -45.58 43.05
N MET A 97 3.36 -45.41 43.42
CA MET A 97 4.49 -45.35 42.48
C MET A 97 5.69 -46.09 43.10
N ASP A 98 6.39 -46.88 42.28
CA ASP A 98 7.36 -47.91 42.67
C ASP A 98 8.72 -47.32 43.09
N ALA A 99 9.28 -47.79 44.20
CA ALA A 99 10.43 -47.21 44.90
C ALA A 99 11.77 -47.45 44.18
N ASP A 100 11.83 -48.44 43.29
CA ASP A 100 13.07 -48.79 42.58
C ASP A 100 13.40 -47.77 41.46
N ILE A 101 12.37 -47.15 40.87
CA ILE A 101 12.54 -46.15 39.79
C ILE A 101 13.08 -44.81 40.33
N GLU A 102 12.78 -44.48 41.58
CA GLU A 102 13.29 -43.26 42.22
C GLU A 102 14.80 -43.33 42.51
N LYS A 103 15.33 -44.55 42.69
CA LYS A 103 16.73 -44.78 43.05
C LYS A 103 17.68 -44.63 41.87
N ASP A 104 17.28 -45.10 40.67
CA ASP A 104 18.08 -44.98 39.44
C ASP A 104 18.32 -43.52 39.02
N TYR A 105 17.32 -42.65 39.20
CA TYR A 105 17.44 -41.23 38.84
C TYR A 105 18.39 -40.45 39.75
N GLN A 106 18.56 -40.85 41.01
CA GLN A 106 19.48 -40.21 41.94
C GLN A 106 20.95 -40.64 41.73
N GLU A 107 21.18 -41.74 41.03
CA GLU A 107 22.52 -42.25 40.73
C GLU A 107 23.10 -41.55 39.49
N LEU A 108 22.28 -41.38 38.44
CA LEU A 108 22.63 -40.63 37.23
C LEU A 108 22.95 -39.14 37.50
N TYR A 109 22.31 -38.53 38.50
CA TYR A 109 22.57 -37.14 38.89
C TYR A 109 23.93 -36.97 39.60
N ARG A 110 24.43 -38.03 40.26
CA ARG A 110 25.72 -38.00 40.97
C ARG A 110 26.92 -38.24 40.07
N GLU A 111 26.74 -38.93 38.93
CA GLU A 111 27.80 -39.09 37.93
C GLU A 111 28.04 -37.79 37.16
N TRP A 112 26.99 -37.01 36.88
CA TRP A 112 27.09 -35.78 36.10
C TRP A 112 27.85 -34.65 36.82
N LEU A 113 27.87 -34.64 38.15
CA LEU A 113 28.57 -33.64 38.96
C LEU A 113 30.10 -33.86 39.07
N LYS A 114 30.64 -34.96 38.54
CA LYS A 114 32.07 -35.28 38.63
C LYS A 114 32.92 -34.80 37.45
N ASP A 115 32.29 -34.33 36.37
CA ASP A 115 33.00 -33.99 35.11
C ASP A 115 33.34 -32.48 34.95
N GLU A 116 32.92 -31.60 35.87
CA GLU A 116 33.17 -30.14 35.76
C GLU A 116 34.42 -29.63 36.50
N ASP A 117 35.14 -30.46 37.26
CA ASP A 117 36.38 -30.05 37.95
C ASP A 117 37.63 -30.75 37.38
N CYS A 118 38.15 -30.25 36.26
CA CYS A 118 39.53 -30.51 35.80
C CYS A 118 40.15 -29.35 35.01
N VAL A 119 40.97 -28.57 35.74
CA VAL A 119 42.23 -27.91 35.34
C VAL A 119 42.20 -26.49 34.72
N THR A 120 42.83 -25.61 35.50
CA THR A 120 43.27 -24.21 35.35
C THR A 120 44.58 -24.00 34.56
N ASP A 121 44.76 -22.76 34.03
CA ASP A 121 45.94 -21.84 34.18
C ASP A 121 46.63 -21.25 32.89
N LYS A 122 46.62 -19.90 32.83
CA LYS A 122 47.62 -18.85 32.45
C LYS A 122 48.42 -18.72 31.11
N SER A 123 48.60 -17.41 30.79
CA SER A 123 49.69 -16.67 30.07
C SER A 123 49.62 -16.59 28.53
N TYR A 124 49.84 -15.44 27.83
CA TYR A 124 50.86 -14.39 27.94
C TYR A 124 50.40 -13.01 27.40
N GLU A 125 50.95 -11.92 27.98
CA GLU A 125 50.95 -10.53 27.48
C GLU A 125 52.19 -10.20 26.61
N ASP A 126 52.01 -9.16 25.77
CA ASP A 126 52.94 -8.11 25.35
C ASP A 126 54.06 -8.27 24.28
N GLU A 127 54.26 -7.13 23.60
CA GLU A 127 55.28 -6.68 22.61
C GLU A 127 54.87 -6.73 21.11
N MET A 128 54.85 -5.67 20.30
CA MET A 128 55.41 -4.31 20.38
C MET A 128 54.64 -3.30 19.51
N VAL A 129 54.34 -2.13 20.09
CA VAL A 129 54.38 -0.85 19.38
C VAL A 129 55.86 -0.48 19.17
N LYS A 130 56.32 -0.32 17.91
CA LYS A 130 57.25 0.75 17.48
C LYS A 130 57.71 0.60 16.02
N LYS A 131 57.15 1.46 15.17
CA LYS A 131 57.85 2.39 14.25
C LYS A 131 56.75 3.27 13.63
N ALA A 132 56.24 4.30 14.31
CA ALA A 132 56.82 5.66 14.35
C ALA A 132 57.30 6.14 12.97
N ARG A 133 56.46 6.90 12.25
CA ARG A 133 56.42 8.39 12.18
C ARG A 133 57.34 8.96 11.09
N LYS A 134 56.76 9.72 10.17
CA LYS A 134 56.95 11.19 9.96
C LYS A 134 56.32 11.58 8.60
N GLU A 135 55.33 12.48 8.58
CA GLU A 135 55.44 13.97 8.45
C GLU A 135 56.10 14.34 7.12
N ASP A 136 55.73 15.36 6.35
CA ASP A 136 54.61 16.31 6.21
C ASP A 136 54.94 17.12 4.92
N ASP A 137 53.98 17.91 4.42
CA ASP A 137 54.13 19.07 3.51
C ASP A 137 54.51 18.86 2.02
N LEU A 138 53.70 19.39 1.07
CA LEU A 138 53.78 20.78 0.57
C LEU A 138 52.85 21.05 -0.63
N GLU A 139 52.34 22.28 -0.70
CA GLU A 139 51.64 22.93 -1.81
C GLU A 139 52.49 23.05 -3.10
N GLY A 140 51.84 23.32 -4.24
CA GLY A 140 52.46 24.12 -5.31
C GLY A 140 52.17 23.72 -6.76
N SER A 141 51.48 24.63 -7.46
CA SER A 141 51.15 24.70 -8.90
C SER A 141 52.31 24.50 -9.89
N ILE A 142 52.00 24.20 -11.16
CA ILE A 142 52.48 24.91 -12.38
C ILE A 142 51.78 24.38 -13.66
N GLU A 143 51.56 25.34 -14.56
CA GLU A 143 50.83 25.35 -15.83
C GLU A 143 51.53 24.66 -17.03
N THR A 144 50.83 24.76 -18.18
CA THR A 144 51.26 24.78 -19.59
C THR A 144 51.39 23.46 -20.33
N TYR A 145 50.64 23.34 -21.44
CA TYR A 145 51.16 23.03 -22.79
C TYR A 145 50.03 23.17 -23.84
N GLU A 146 49.94 24.35 -24.47
CA GLU A 146 49.45 24.47 -25.85
C GLU A 146 50.66 24.38 -26.80
N GLN A 147 50.51 23.63 -27.89
CA GLN A 147 50.97 23.94 -29.27
C GLN A 147 51.19 22.63 -30.06
N ASN A 148 50.44 22.44 -31.15
CA ASN A 148 50.99 22.44 -32.52
C ASN A 148 50.01 21.90 -33.58
N LEU A 149 50.24 22.38 -34.82
CA LEU A 149 49.69 22.00 -36.13
C LEU A 149 48.37 22.71 -36.50
N GLY A 150 48.27 23.51 -37.56
CA GLY A 150 49.13 23.72 -38.73
C GLY A 150 48.20 24.12 -39.88
N LYS A 151 48.51 25.22 -40.57
CA LYS A 151 47.73 25.78 -41.69
C LYS A 151 47.81 24.86 -42.92
N GLU A 152 46.70 24.65 -43.62
CA GLU A 152 46.68 24.47 -45.08
C GLU A 152 45.25 24.63 -45.65
N GLY A 153 45.12 25.39 -46.75
CA GLY A 153 43.98 25.30 -47.68
C GLY A 153 42.88 26.36 -47.59
N LEU A 154 43.17 27.61 -48.00
CA LEU A 154 42.16 28.59 -48.38
C LEU A 154 41.33 28.06 -49.58
N TRP A 155 40.02 27.84 -49.39
CA TRP A 155 39.07 27.65 -50.49
C TRP A 155 37.95 28.68 -50.38
N LYS A 156 37.79 29.49 -51.44
CA LYS A 156 36.74 30.49 -51.59
C LYS A 156 35.35 29.85 -51.52
N VAL A 157 34.53 30.23 -50.55
CA VAL A 157 33.08 30.02 -50.60
C VAL A 157 32.43 31.24 -51.27
N GLN A 158 31.46 30.94 -52.13
CA GLN A 158 30.74 31.87 -52.97
C GLN A 158 29.98 32.91 -52.13
N ASN A 159 30.32 34.19 -52.30
CA ASN A 159 29.47 35.32 -51.88
C ASN A 159 28.23 35.38 -52.80
N ALA A 160 27.25 34.50 -52.58
CA ALA A 160 25.91 34.69 -53.11
C ALA A 160 25.12 35.57 -52.13
N SER A 161 24.51 36.66 -52.62
CA SER A 161 23.56 37.44 -51.83
C SER A 161 22.43 36.54 -51.33
N PRO A 162 21.94 36.70 -50.07
CA PRO A 162 20.90 35.83 -49.55
C PRO A 162 19.60 35.99 -50.38
N PRO A 163 19.00 34.88 -50.84
CA PRO A 163 17.78 34.91 -51.64
C PRO A 163 16.60 35.53 -50.87
N GLU A 164 15.55 35.93 -51.59
CA GLU A 164 14.33 36.43 -50.97
C GLU A 164 13.36 35.30 -50.61
N LEU A 165 12.74 35.41 -49.44
CA LEU A 165 11.73 34.49 -48.96
C LEU A 165 10.38 34.77 -49.66
N ASN A 166 9.59 33.73 -49.89
CA ASN A 166 8.21 33.85 -50.37
C ASN A 166 7.16 33.80 -49.24
N VAL A 167 7.60 33.65 -47.98
CA VAL A 167 6.77 33.63 -46.78
C VAL A 167 6.98 34.91 -45.98
N THR A 168 5.88 35.57 -45.63
CA THR A 168 5.88 36.71 -44.71
C THR A 168 5.91 36.22 -43.26
N LEU A 169 6.91 36.65 -42.51
CA LEU A 169 7.03 36.30 -41.09
C LEU A 169 6.25 37.28 -40.20
N PRO A 170 5.50 36.77 -39.20
CA PRO A 170 4.81 37.62 -38.24
C PRO A 170 5.81 38.35 -37.33
N LEU A 171 5.41 39.51 -36.81
CA LEU A 171 6.09 40.20 -35.74
C LEU A 171 5.66 39.63 -34.39
N MET A 172 6.47 39.84 -33.34
CA MET A 172 6.09 39.44 -31.98
C MET A 172 4.80 40.11 -31.49
N SER A 173 4.52 41.32 -31.98
CA SER A 173 3.29 42.07 -31.73
C SER A 173 2.05 41.42 -32.35
N ASP A 174 2.22 40.54 -33.33
CA ASP A 174 1.11 39.90 -34.05
C ASP A 174 0.67 38.59 -33.36
N LEU A 175 1.36 38.18 -32.30
CA LEU A 175 1.05 36.98 -31.54
C LEU A 175 -0.18 37.22 -30.63
N PRO A 176 -1.00 36.18 -30.35
CA PRO A 176 -2.14 36.31 -29.46
C PRO A 176 -1.77 36.88 -28.08
N GLU A 177 -2.38 38.01 -27.70
CA GLU A 177 -2.14 38.68 -26.42
C GLU A 177 -2.83 37.97 -25.26
N THR A 178 -4.12 37.65 -25.42
CA THR A 178 -4.94 37.00 -24.40
C THR A 178 -4.74 35.48 -24.42
N SER A 179 -4.72 34.88 -23.23
CA SER A 179 -4.57 33.44 -23.08
C SER A 179 -5.92 32.77 -22.84
N PHE A 180 -6.16 31.66 -23.52
CA PHE A 180 -7.28 30.76 -23.23
C PHE A 180 -7.03 30.03 -21.91
N THR A 181 -8.11 29.66 -21.20
CA THR A 181 -8.00 28.85 -19.99
C THR A 181 -7.37 27.51 -20.33
N TRP A 182 -6.40 27.05 -19.53
CA TRP A 182 -5.72 25.79 -19.79
C TRP A 182 -6.67 24.57 -19.85
N ASN A 183 -7.77 24.62 -19.10
CA ASN A 183 -8.80 23.57 -19.09
C ASN A 183 -9.55 23.42 -20.43
N ASP A 184 -9.49 24.44 -21.28
CA ASP A 184 -10.16 24.46 -22.59
C ASP A 184 -9.22 23.97 -23.71
N VAL A 185 -7.95 23.67 -23.39
CA VAL A 185 -6.97 23.15 -24.36
C VAL A 185 -7.23 21.66 -24.62
N GLU A 186 -7.44 21.31 -25.88
CA GLU A 186 -7.59 19.91 -26.29
C GLU A 186 -6.26 19.17 -26.29
N LEU A 187 -6.06 18.29 -25.29
CA LEU A 187 -4.91 17.39 -25.17
C LEU A 187 -5.32 15.92 -25.41
N PRO A 188 -4.41 15.04 -25.88
CA PRO A 188 -3.01 15.30 -26.24
C PRO A 188 -2.86 16.09 -27.54
N VAL A 189 -1.71 16.73 -27.72
CA VAL A 189 -1.31 17.27 -29.04
C VAL A 189 -0.67 16.17 -29.90
N ASP A 190 -0.66 16.32 -31.21
CA ASP A 190 0.01 15.37 -32.09
C ASP A 190 1.52 15.61 -32.11
N ILE A 191 1.95 16.87 -32.26
CA ILE A 191 3.36 17.23 -32.39
C ILE A 191 3.70 18.40 -31.48
N LEU A 192 4.85 18.31 -30.82
CA LEU A 192 5.47 19.42 -30.11
C LEU A 192 6.62 19.99 -30.96
N LEU A 193 6.50 21.26 -31.33
CA LEU A 193 7.58 22.04 -31.93
C LEU A 193 8.32 22.80 -30.82
N LEU A 194 9.61 22.52 -30.67
CA LEU A 194 10.47 23.18 -29.68
C LEU A 194 11.53 24.03 -30.38
N THR A 195 11.58 25.31 -30.06
CA THR A 195 12.52 26.29 -30.60
C THR A 195 13.34 26.95 -29.49
N ALA A 196 14.52 27.51 -29.78
CA ALA A 196 15.36 28.20 -28.80
C ALA A 196 15.37 29.72 -28.99
N GLU A 197 15.18 30.19 -30.21
CA GLU A 197 15.25 31.61 -30.55
C GLU A 197 13.96 32.18 -31.14
N ASP A 198 13.81 33.50 -31.04
CA ASP A 198 12.61 34.21 -31.49
C ASP A 198 12.36 34.09 -32.99
N CYS A 199 13.41 34.13 -33.81
CA CYS A 199 13.26 33.93 -35.25
C CYS A 199 12.87 32.49 -35.60
N GLU A 200 13.29 31.50 -34.81
CA GLU A 200 12.91 30.09 -34.99
C GLU A 200 11.43 29.89 -34.63
N PHE A 201 11.02 30.47 -33.50
CA PHE A 201 9.63 30.45 -33.04
C PHE A 201 8.71 31.09 -34.08
N LEU A 202 9.02 32.32 -34.53
CA LEU A 202 8.19 33.03 -35.50
C LEU A 202 8.15 32.31 -36.86
N SER A 203 9.23 31.64 -37.24
CA SER A 203 9.26 30.83 -38.45
C SER A 203 8.33 29.63 -38.36
N CYS A 204 8.27 28.94 -37.22
CA CYS A 204 7.30 27.85 -37.01
C CYS A 204 5.87 28.39 -36.90
N PHE A 205 5.68 29.52 -36.21
CA PHE A 205 4.39 30.15 -36.01
C PHE A 205 3.75 30.59 -37.33
N ALA A 206 4.53 31.04 -38.31
CA ALA A 206 4.04 31.42 -39.64
C ALA A 206 3.30 30.30 -40.39
N TYR A 207 3.53 29.03 -40.02
CA TYR A 207 2.85 27.87 -40.60
C TYR A 207 1.70 27.33 -39.72
N LEU A 208 1.50 27.87 -38.51
CA LEU A 208 0.38 27.48 -37.66
C LEU A 208 -0.92 28.12 -38.15
N ARG A 209 -1.94 27.30 -38.34
CA ARG A 209 -3.30 27.74 -38.59
C ARG A 209 -4.08 27.80 -37.28
N GLU A 210 -4.97 28.78 -37.20
CA GLU A 210 -5.84 29.03 -36.03
C GLU A 210 -5.05 29.10 -34.69
N PRO A 211 -3.96 29.89 -34.62
CA PRO A 211 -3.12 29.88 -33.44
C PRO A 211 -3.81 30.54 -32.25
N PHE A 212 -3.70 29.92 -31.08
CA PHE A 212 -4.11 30.50 -29.80
C PHE A 212 -3.05 30.24 -28.73
N LYS A 213 -3.06 31.09 -27.69
CA LYS A 213 -2.09 31.02 -26.59
C LYS A 213 -2.78 30.50 -25.34
N SER A 214 -2.10 29.64 -24.58
CA SER A 214 -2.47 29.32 -23.20
C SER A 214 -1.23 29.31 -22.30
N TYR A 215 -1.44 29.34 -20.99
CA TYR A 215 -0.36 29.40 -20.01
C TYR A 215 -0.51 28.29 -18.98
N HIS A 216 0.57 27.58 -18.71
CA HIS A 216 0.66 26.61 -17.61
C HIS A 216 1.90 26.87 -16.77
N ILE A 217 1.77 26.72 -15.45
CA ILE A 217 2.84 27.07 -14.50
C ILE A 217 4.14 26.29 -14.74
N SER A 218 4.04 25.02 -15.16
CA SER A 218 5.21 24.15 -15.38
C SER A 218 5.96 24.44 -16.68
N THR A 219 5.28 24.91 -17.73
CA THR A 219 5.85 25.04 -19.07
C THR A 219 5.92 26.48 -19.58
N GLY A 220 5.28 27.43 -18.88
CA GLY A 220 5.12 28.79 -19.34
C GLY A 220 4.08 28.92 -20.47
N PRO A 221 4.20 29.94 -21.34
CA PRO A 221 3.27 30.15 -22.46
C PRO A 221 3.46 29.08 -23.54
N VAL A 222 2.37 28.46 -23.95
CA VAL A 222 2.31 27.48 -25.05
C VAL A 222 1.37 28.00 -26.13
N TYR A 223 1.82 27.94 -27.38
CA TYR A 223 1.03 28.35 -28.53
C TYR A 223 0.52 27.09 -29.23
N PHE A 224 -0.79 26.97 -29.31
CA PHE A 224 -1.46 25.86 -29.95
C PHE A 224 -1.97 26.29 -31.32
N GLY A 225 -2.10 25.34 -32.23
CA GLY A 225 -2.70 25.54 -33.54
C GLY A 225 -2.73 24.23 -34.29
N CYS A 226 -2.87 24.31 -35.61
CA CYS A 226 -2.88 23.12 -36.46
C CYS A 226 -2.04 23.28 -37.73
N MET A 227 -1.58 22.15 -38.27
CA MET A 227 -0.92 22.02 -39.58
C MET A 227 -1.56 20.86 -40.35
N GLY A 228 -1.64 20.92 -41.68
CA GLY A 228 -2.32 19.92 -42.50
C GLY A 228 -3.12 20.54 -43.66
N ASP A 229 -3.64 19.68 -44.54
CA ASP A 229 -4.48 20.11 -45.66
C ASP A 229 -5.84 20.70 -45.24
N ASP A 230 -6.48 21.44 -46.14
CA ASP A 230 -7.81 22.05 -45.92
C ASP A 230 -8.97 21.06 -46.14
N GLN A 231 -8.67 19.82 -46.54
CA GLN A 231 -9.67 18.83 -46.99
C GLN A 231 -9.75 17.59 -46.07
N GLY A 232 -8.98 17.52 -44.98
CA GLY A 232 -8.87 16.35 -44.09
C GLY A 232 -8.61 16.64 -42.60
N LYS A 233 -7.97 15.69 -41.90
CA LYS A 233 -7.71 15.69 -40.45
C LYS A 233 -6.45 16.50 -40.14
N LYS A 234 -6.59 17.67 -39.53
CA LYS A 234 -5.43 18.52 -39.17
C LYS A 234 -4.63 17.95 -37.99
N MET A 235 -3.30 18.10 -38.02
CA MET A 235 -2.40 17.77 -36.92
C MET A 235 -2.49 18.83 -35.83
N LYS A 236 -2.71 18.44 -34.57
CA LYS A 236 -2.68 19.36 -33.41
C LYS A 236 -1.24 19.66 -33.02
N ILE A 237 -0.87 20.93 -33.05
CA ILE A 237 0.51 21.37 -32.81
C ILE A 237 0.56 22.19 -31.52
N ALA A 238 1.54 21.88 -30.67
CA ALA A 238 2.01 22.80 -29.65
C ALA A 238 3.38 23.38 -30.07
N LEU A 239 3.55 24.68 -29.94
CA LEU A 239 4.78 25.41 -30.22
C LEU A 239 5.27 26.12 -28.97
N MET A 240 6.52 25.85 -28.61
CA MET A 240 7.14 26.32 -27.37
C MET A 240 8.57 26.82 -27.59
N ARG A 241 9.01 27.74 -26.74
CA ARG A 241 10.39 28.20 -26.65
C ARG A 241 11.10 27.54 -25.47
N CYS A 242 12.41 27.32 -25.60
CA CYS A 242 13.32 26.97 -24.51
C CYS A 242 14.55 27.90 -24.52
N CYS A 243 15.28 27.93 -23.42
CA CYS A 243 16.59 28.57 -23.37
C CYS A 243 17.62 27.73 -24.15
N LYS A 244 18.62 28.41 -24.74
CA LYS A 244 19.67 27.76 -25.51
C LYS A 244 20.50 26.81 -24.63
N GLY A 245 20.65 25.56 -25.07
CA GLY A 245 21.40 24.51 -24.37
C GLY A 245 20.56 23.60 -23.45
N PRO A 246 21.04 22.38 -23.14
CA PRO A 246 20.22 21.36 -22.48
C PRO A 246 20.19 21.47 -20.95
N GLY A 247 21.28 21.93 -20.31
CA GLY A 247 21.45 21.89 -18.84
C GLY A 247 21.17 23.20 -18.11
N VAL A 248 20.67 24.21 -18.80
CA VAL A 248 20.33 25.51 -18.20
C VAL A 248 18.88 25.50 -17.69
N PRO A 249 18.53 26.28 -16.65
CA PRO A 249 17.13 26.47 -16.27
C PRO A 249 16.31 26.95 -17.47
N GLY A 250 15.18 26.28 -17.75
CA GLY A 250 14.38 26.54 -18.94
C GLY A 250 14.99 26.04 -20.25
N GLY A 251 16.09 25.28 -20.20
CA GLY A 251 16.76 24.68 -21.35
C GLY A 251 15.96 23.55 -22.01
N SER A 252 16.48 23.03 -23.11
CA SER A 252 15.74 22.05 -23.93
C SER A 252 15.39 20.77 -23.19
N LEU A 253 16.21 20.31 -22.23
CA LEU A 253 15.92 19.12 -21.42
C LEU A 253 14.71 19.35 -20.49
N SER A 254 14.77 20.38 -19.65
CA SER A 254 13.71 20.63 -18.67
C SER A 254 12.37 20.91 -19.35
N VAL A 255 12.37 21.78 -20.35
CA VAL A 255 11.15 22.16 -21.07
C VAL A 255 10.56 20.96 -21.81
N SER A 256 11.41 20.12 -22.42
CA SER A 256 10.92 18.91 -23.10
C SER A 256 10.32 17.91 -22.11
N LYS A 257 10.93 17.70 -20.93
CA LYS A 257 10.36 16.80 -19.89
C LYS A 257 8.98 17.29 -19.44
N ASP A 258 8.86 18.57 -19.10
CA ASP A 258 7.59 19.15 -18.64
C ASP A 258 6.53 19.13 -19.75
N ALA A 259 6.92 19.46 -20.98
CA ALA A 259 6.02 19.46 -22.13
C ALA A 259 5.55 18.06 -22.52
N ILE A 260 6.41 17.02 -22.44
CA ILE A 260 5.99 15.64 -22.70
C ILE A 260 4.95 15.18 -21.66
N LEU A 261 5.21 15.45 -20.38
CA LEU A 261 4.31 15.07 -19.30
C LEU A 261 2.95 15.75 -19.42
N LEU A 262 2.96 17.03 -19.78
CA LEU A 262 1.77 17.86 -19.84
C LEU A 262 0.98 17.69 -21.14
N LEU A 263 1.65 17.82 -22.28
CA LEU A 263 1.02 17.90 -23.61
C LEU A 263 0.89 16.54 -24.29
N ARG A 264 1.69 15.55 -23.87
CA ARG A 264 1.72 14.17 -24.37
C ARG A 264 1.79 14.07 -25.91
N PRO A 265 2.76 14.75 -26.56
CA PRO A 265 2.92 14.71 -28.01
C PRO A 265 3.29 13.31 -28.50
N LYS A 266 2.90 12.95 -29.73
CA LYS A 266 3.39 11.73 -30.40
C LYS A 266 4.87 11.85 -30.73
N ALA A 267 5.30 13.06 -31.12
CA ALA A 267 6.68 13.35 -31.46
C ALA A 267 7.09 14.78 -31.11
N ILE A 268 8.38 14.98 -30.85
CA ILE A 268 8.98 16.29 -30.59
C ILE A 268 9.94 16.64 -31.71
N PHE A 269 9.76 17.81 -32.29
CA PHE A 269 10.59 18.33 -33.36
C PHE A 269 11.37 19.52 -32.79
N SER A 270 12.69 19.38 -32.68
CA SER A 270 13.56 20.50 -32.40
C SER A 270 13.81 21.25 -33.70
N VAL A 271 13.21 22.43 -33.84
CA VAL A 271 13.22 23.20 -35.09
C VAL A 271 14.01 24.49 -34.89
N GLY A 272 14.88 24.82 -35.85
CA GLY A 272 15.63 26.06 -35.76
C GLY A 272 16.78 26.19 -36.75
N ALA A 273 17.83 26.91 -36.36
CA ALA A 273 19.03 27.08 -37.18
C ALA A 273 20.26 26.45 -36.53
N CYS A 274 21.24 26.08 -37.35
CA CYS A 274 22.49 25.45 -36.94
C CYS A 274 23.65 25.92 -37.82
N SER A 275 24.88 25.67 -37.36
CA SER A 275 26.09 25.96 -38.12
C SER A 275 26.55 24.72 -38.89
N GLY A 276 26.92 24.91 -40.16
CA GLY A 276 27.56 23.89 -40.98
C GLY A 276 29.00 23.65 -40.55
N LEU A 277 29.43 22.40 -40.64
CA LEU A 277 30.81 21.99 -40.31
C LEU A 277 31.70 21.87 -41.56
N ASN A 278 31.12 21.75 -42.75
CA ASN A 278 31.88 21.59 -43.99
C ASN A 278 31.11 22.16 -45.18
N SER A 279 31.60 23.27 -45.74
CA SER A 279 30.99 23.97 -46.88
C SER A 279 31.05 23.20 -48.20
N LYS A 280 31.78 22.08 -48.26
CA LYS A 280 31.73 21.13 -49.39
C LYS A 280 30.59 20.11 -49.26
N LYS A 281 30.05 19.90 -48.06
CA LYS A 281 28.98 18.93 -47.79
C LYS A 281 27.60 19.58 -47.74
N VAL A 282 27.49 20.78 -47.17
CA VAL A 282 26.25 21.54 -47.02
C VAL A 282 26.45 22.99 -47.45
N LYS A 283 25.36 23.67 -47.83
CA LYS A 283 25.35 25.09 -48.22
C LYS A 283 24.50 25.91 -47.24
N LEU A 284 24.67 27.24 -47.25
CA LEU A 284 23.75 28.12 -46.53
C LEU A 284 22.31 27.90 -47.02
N GLY A 285 21.33 27.93 -46.12
CA GLY A 285 19.93 27.69 -46.47
C GLY A 285 19.55 26.22 -46.73
N ASP A 286 20.52 25.30 -46.82
CA ASP A 286 20.21 23.86 -46.76
C ASP A 286 19.56 23.52 -45.41
N VAL A 287 18.75 22.47 -45.39
CA VAL A 287 18.12 21.94 -44.15
C VAL A 287 18.74 20.59 -43.83
N VAL A 288 19.13 20.39 -42.58
CA VAL A 288 19.66 19.13 -42.07
C VAL A 288 18.62 18.50 -41.14
N VAL A 289 18.27 17.24 -41.42
CA VAL A 289 17.41 16.41 -40.58
C VAL A 289 18.28 15.34 -39.94
N SER A 290 18.23 15.23 -38.61
CA SER A 290 19.14 14.34 -37.88
C SER A 290 18.81 12.86 -38.10
N ALA A 291 19.55 12.18 -38.98
CA ALA A 291 19.60 10.72 -39.06
C ALA A 291 20.49 10.12 -37.96
N LYS A 292 21.35 10.94 -37.36
CA LYS A 292 22.15 10.60 -36.19
C LYS A 292 22.49 11.86 -35.41
N LEU A 293 22.26 11.84 -34.11
CA LEU A 293 22.64 12.89 -33.18
C LEU A 293 23.82 12.43 -32.33
N ILE A 294 24.87 13.23 -32.24
CA ILE A 294 26.04 12.95 -31.39
C ILE A 294 26.08 14.02 -30.30
N THR A 295 25.95 13.59 -29.05
CA THR A 295 26.10 14.43 -27.86
C THR A 295 27.46 14.18 -27.23
N ALA A 296 27.83 14.94 -26.19
CA ALA A 296 29.05 14.70 -25.43
C ALA A 296 29.16 13.27 -24.84
N ALA A 297 28.02 12.62 -24.58
CA ALA A 297 27.98 11.32 -23.93
C ALA A 297 27.61 10.15 -24.86
N HIS A 298 26.82 10.38 -25.91
CA HIS A 298 26.21 9.31 -26.71
C HIS A 298 26.15 9.62 -28.20
N LYS A 299 26.28 8.58 -29.03
CA LYS A 299 25.94 8.60 -30.45
C LYS A 299 24.58 7.90 -30.63
N THR A 300 23.55 8.63 -31.04
CA THR A 300 22.18 8.11 -31.04
C THR A 300 21.48 8.34 -32.38
N PRO A 301 20.97 7.28 -33.05
CA PRO A 301 20.03 7.46 -34.15
C PRO A 301 18.66 7.99 -33.64
N PRO A 302 17.83 8.58 -34.51
CA PRO A 302 16.44 8.86 -34.17
C PRO A 302 15.68 7.55 -33.89
N SER A 303 14.50 7.70 -33.28
CA SER A 303 13.58 6.60 -33.01
C SER A 303 13.11 5.89 -34.29
N ARG A 304 12.56 4.67 -34.16
CA ARG A 304 12.31 3.77 -35.30
C ARG A 304 11.40 4.38 -36.35
N ASP A 305 10.32 5.05 -35.95
CA ASP A 305 9.31 5.54 -36.88
C ASP A 305 9.71 6.88 -37.50
N ILE A 306 10.33 7.77 -36.72
CA ILE A 306 11.07 8.92 -37.26
C ILE A 306 12.13 8.45 -38.28
N GLY A 307 12.92 7.42 -37.97
CA GLY A 307 13.96 6.90 -38.84
C GLY A 307 13.45 6.37 -40.19
N LYS A 308 12.18 5.97 -40.28
CA LYS A 308 11.52 5.66 -41.57
C LYS A 308 11.08 6.94 -42.27
N LEU A 309 10.51 7.89 -41.52
CA LEU A 309 10.00 9.16 -42.04
C LEU A 309 11.11 10.03 -42.65
N ILE A 310 12.27 10.15 -41.97
CA ILE A 310 13.35 11.05 -42.40
C ILE A 310 13.78 10.84 -43.86
N LYS A 311 13.67 9.61 -44.36
CA LYS A 311 14.06 9.24 -45.73
C LYS A 311 13.20 9.91 -46.81
N HIS A 312 11.99 10.32 -46.45
CA HIS A 312 10.97 10.88 -47.33
C HIS A 312 10.69 12.36 -47.06
N VAL A 313 11.41 12.99 -46.13
CA VAL A 313 11.13 14.37 -45.69
C VAL A 313 11.32 15.41 -46.81
N ALA A 314 12.19 15.11 -47.77
CA ALA A 314 12.42 15.97 -48.94
C ALA A 314 11.35 15.79 -50.03
N ASP A 315 10.54 14.73 -49.96
CA ASP A 315 9.57 14.41 -51.01
C ASP A 315 8.50 15.51 -51.08
N GLY A 316 8.35 16.10 -52.27
CA GLY A 316 7.39 17.19 -52.52
C GLY A 316 7.73 18.54 -51.90
N TRP A 317 8.79 18.64 -51.09
CA TRP A 317 9.18 19.90 -50.46
C TRP A 317 9.67 20.91 -51.50
N LYS A 318 9.16 22.15 -51.39
CA LYS A 318 9.60 23.29 -52.19
C LYS A 318 10.19 24.34 -51.27
N ALA A 319 11.42 24.78 -51.56
CA ALA A 319 12.06 25.82 -50.79
C ALA A 319 11.20 27.11 -50.81
N PRO A 320 10.92 27.74 -49.66
CA PRO A 320 10.15 28.98 -49.57
C PRO A 320 10.96 30.22 -50.03
N LEU A 321 11.48 30.18 -51.26
CA LEU A 321 12.32 31.19 -51.89
C LEU A 321 11.69 31.65 -53.21
N GLN A 322 11.83 32.93 -53.57
CA GLN A 322 11.31 33.45 -54.86
C GLN A 322 11.97 32.78 -56.08
N ASN A 323 13.27 32.44 -55.99
CA ASN A 323 14.03 31.74 -57.03
C ASN A 323 14.51 30.35 -56.55
N ALA A 324 13.59 29.56 -55.98
CA ALA A 324 13.90 28.26 -55.38
C ALA A 324 14.66 27.30 -56.31
N ASP A 325 14.22 27.19 -57.58
CA ASP A 325 14.78 26.26 -58.55
C ASP A 325 16.22 26.63 -58.96
N GLU A 326 16.55 27.92 -58.99
CA GLU A 326 17.90 28.42 -59.31
C GLU A 326 18.85 28.21 -58.14
N TYR A 327 18.39 28.47 -56.90
CA TYR A 327 19.22 28.34 -55.71
C TYR A 327 19.51 26.86 -55.37
N ASN A 328 18.52 25.99 -55.62
CA ASN A 328 18.63 24.53 -55.47
C ASN A 328 19.11 24.12 -54.06
N ALA A 329 18.42 24.65 -53.03
CA ALA A 329 18.62 24.25 -51.63
C ALA A 329 18.24 22.78 -51.44
N LYS A 330 18.97 22.09 -50.56
CA LYS A 330 18.77 20.66 -50.30
C LYS A 330 18.29 20.38 -48.87
N VAL A 331 17.53 19.31 -48.73
CA VAL A 331 17.25 18.68 -47.43
C VAL A 331 18.15 17.47 -47.29
N HIS A 332 19.05 17.50 -46.31
CA HIS A 332 19.98 16.42 -45.98
C HIS A 332 19.32 15.46 -44.98
N CYS A 333 18.73 14.39 -45.49
CA CYS A 333 17.97 13.40 -44.73
C CYS A 333 18.84 12.36 -43.98
N ASP A 334 20.14 12.31 -44.28
CA ASP A 334 21.17 11.44 -43.69
C ASP A 334 22.11 12.20 -42.74
N GLY A 335 21.67 13.38 -42.27
CA GLY A 335 22.49 14.30 -41.51
C GLY A 335 22.99 13.71 -40.19
N VAL A 336 24.32 13.71 -40.02
CA VAL A 336 24.96 13.51 -38.72
C VAL A 336 25.18 14.87 -38.06
N VAL A 337 24.46 15.12 -36.96
CA VAL A 337 24.42 16.40 -36.25
C VAL A 337 25.11 16.27 -34.89
N LEU A 338 25.98 17.22 -34.56
CA LEU A 338 26.57 17.33 -33.22
C LEU A 338 25.69 18.23 -32.34
N SER A 339 25.30 17.75 -31.16
CA SER A 339 24.60 18.55 -30.15
C SER A 339 25.56 18.95 -29.04
N ILE A 340 26.35 19.99 -29.28
CA ILE A 340 27.44 20.47 -28.42
C ILE A 340 27.64 21.98 -28.60
N LEU A 341 28.33 22.62 -27.66
CA LEU A 341 28.80 23.99 -27.83
C LEU A 341 29.66 24.11 -29.11
N GLU A 342 29.32 25.07 -29.99
CA GLU A 342 30.05 25.35 -31.24
C GLU A 342 31.55 25.62 -31.01
N ALA A 343 31.92 26.14 -29.83
CA ALA A 343 33.30 26.39 -29.43
C ALA A 343 34.12 25.11 -29.14
N ASN A 344 33.49 23.94 -29.02
CA ASN A 344 34.16 22.68 -28.69
C ASN A 344 34.81 22.04 -29.93
N ARG A 345 35.87 22.67 -30.43
CA ARG A 345 36.60 22.26 -31.65
C ARG A 345 37.17 20.84 -31.56
N ASP A 346 37.56 20.38 -30.37
CA ASP A 346 38.12 19.06 -30.18
C ASP A 346 37.08 17.96 -30.42
N MET A 347 35.85 18.16 -29.95
CA MET A 347 34.76 17.23 -30.26
C MET A 347 34.36 17.27 -31.74
N ILE A 348 34.35 18.45 -32.36
CA ILE A 348 34.07 18.58 -33.81
C ILE A 348 35.10 17.78 -34.62
N ARG A 349 36.39 17.91 -34.30
CA ARG A 349 37.48 17.18 -34.98
C ARG A 349 37.38 15.66 -34.83
N LYS A 350 36.85 15.17 -33.70
CA LYS A 350 36.63 13.74 -33.45
C LYS A 350 35.48 13.13 -34.27
N HIS A 351 34.67 13.96 -34.92
CA HIS A 351 33.50 13.53 -35.70
C HIS A 351 33.50 14.09 -37.12
N PRO A 352 34.47 13.71 -37.98
CA PRO A 352 34.53 14.17 -39.37
C PRO A 352 33.32 13.72 -40.21
N GLU A 353 32.55 12.75 -39.72
CA GLU A 353 31.27 12.34 -40.30
C GLU A 353 30.18 13.41 -40.16
N ALA A 354 30.26 14.29 -39.16
CA ALA A 354 29.24 15.29 -38.90
C ALA A 354 29.22 16.41 -39.95
N ILE A 355 28.02 16.94 -40.22
CA ILE A 355 27.81 18.01 -41.22
C ILE A 355 27.28 19.30 -40.61
N ALA A 356 26.70 19.23 -39.40
CA ALA A 356 26.15 20.38 -38.68
C ALA A 356 26.34 20.27 -37.17
N VAL A 357 26.30 21.41 -36.48
CA VAL A 357 26.35 21.52 -35.02
C VAL A 357 25.24 22.44 -34.49
N GLU A 358 24.59 22.01 -33.41
CA GLU A 358 23.52 22.72 -32.68
C GLU A 358 23.61 22.42 -31.18
N MET A 359 22.72 22.96 -30.34
CA MET A 359 22.87 22.88 -28.88
C MET A 359 21.64 22.34 -28.13
N GLU A 360 20.51 22.12 -28.77
CA GLU A 360 19.25 21.78 -28.11
C GLU A 360 18.94 20.29 -28.16
N GLY A 361 19.34 19.63 -29.25
CA GLY A 361 18.98 18.25 -29.58
C GLY A 361 19.33 17.25 -28.50
N GLY A 362 20.42 17.44 -27.76
CA GLY A 362 20.83 16.55 -26.67
C GLY A 362 19.83 16.53 -25.52
N GLY A 363 19.23 17.67 -25.20
CA GLY A 363 18.18 17.76 -24.17
C GLY A 363 16.85 17.19 -24.65
N VAL A 364 16.49 17.43 -25.92
CA VAL A 364 15.29 16.84 -26.54
C VAL A 364 15.40 15.32 -26.58
N TYR A 365 16.54 14.80 -27.04
CA TYR A 365 16.82 13.37 -27.07
C TYR A 365 16.75 12.77 -25.66
N ALA A 366 17.42 13.36 -24.66
CA ALA A 366 17.43 12.81 -23.31
C ALA A 366 16.01 12.77 -22.70
N ALA A 367 15.21 13.83 -22.89
CA ALA A 367 13.80 13.82 -22.47
C ALA A 367 12.97 12.76 -23.21
N ALA A 368 13.07 12.73 -24.54
CA ALA A 368 12.33 11.80 -25.38
C ALA A 368 12.69 10.33 -25.09
N HIS A 369 13.96 10.05 -24.78
CA HIS A 369 14.44 8.74 -24.37
C HIS A 369 13.83 8.30 -23.02
N ASP A 370 13.83 9.18 -22.02
CA ASP A 370 13.25 8.89 -20.69
C ASP A 370 11.75 8.57 -20.78
N PHE A 371 11.03 9.24 -21.69
CA PHE A 371 9.58 9.11 -21.85
C PHE A 371 9.14 8.23 -23.02
N LYS A 372 10.07 7.64 -23.78
CA LYS A 372 9.79 6.84 -24.99
C LYS A 372 8.93 7.60 -26.01
N THR A 373 9.23 8.87 -26.21
CA THR A 373 8.58 9.74 -27.21
C THR A 373 9.41 9.78 -28.49
N GLU A 374 8.78 9.83 -29.65
CA GLU A 374 9.49 10.00 -30.92
C GLU A 374 10.11 11.41 -30.99
N TRP A 375 11.28 11.55 -31.61
CA TRP A 375 11.96 12.84 -31.67
C TRP A 375 12.80 13.00 -32.94
N VAL A 376 12.97 14.25 -33.38
CA VAL A 376 13.86 14.61 -34.49
C VAL A 376 14.40 16.03 -34.33
N VAL A 377 15.61 16.27 -34.84
CA VAL A 377 16.20 17.60 -34.95
C VAL A 377 16.17 18.02 -36.42
N VAL A 378 15.56 19.17 -36.71
CA VAL A 378 15.42 19.76 -38.05
C VAL A 378 15.98 21.18 -38.01
N LYS A 379 17.12 21.40 -38.66
CA LYS A 379 17.84 22.67 -38.56
C LYS A 379 18.28 23.20 -39.92
N GLY A 380 18.12 24.49 -40.17
CA GLY A 380 18.65 25.16 -41.36
C GLY A 380 20.08 25.63 -41.15
N ILE A 381 20.90 25.61 -42.19
CA ILE A 381 22.30 26.07 -42.14
C ILE A 381 22.36 27.59 -42.25
N LYS A 382 22.77 28.27 -41.17
CA LYS A 382 22.85 29.75 -41.09
C LYS A 382 24.24 30.33 -41.38
N ASP A 383 25.30 29.59 -41.07
CA ASP A 383 26.73 29.93 -41.20
C ASP A 383 27.59 28.65 -41.12
N PHE A 384 28.92 28.81 -41.15
CA PHE A 384 29.89 27.75 -40.95
C PHE A 384 30.79 28.06 -39.75
N VAL A 385 31.14 27.03 -38.97
CA VAL A 385 31.93 27.17 -37.72
C VAL A 385 33.33 27.81 -37.96
N ASP A 386 33.93 27.55 -39.11
CA ASP A 386 35.28 28.04 -39.46
C ASP A 386 35.26 29.37 -40.24
N GLU A 387 34.09 29.91 -40.59
CA GLU A 387 33.96 31.17 -41.31
C GLU A 387 33.62 32.30 -40.32
N MET A 388 34.62 33.11 -39.98
CA MET A 388 34.51 34.28 -39.07
C MET A 388 33.59 35.41 -39.58
N GLN A 389 32.87 35.22 -40.69
CA GLN A 389 31.83 36.17 -41.09
C GLN A 389 30.60 35.90 -40.23
N SER A 390 30.26 36.85 -39.36
CA SER A 390 28.97 36.87 -38.66
C SER A 390 27.86 36.55 -39.66
N SER A 391 27.12 35.45 -39.45
CA SER A 391 25.95 35.15 -40.29
C SER A 391 25.11 36.40 -40.43
N SER A 392 24.82 36.80 -41.67
CA SER A 392 23.89 37.91 -41.87
C SER A 392 22.58 37.56 -41.18
N LYS A 393 21.94 38.52 -40.51
CA LYS A 393 20.61 38.32 -39.90
C LYS A 393 19.61 37.72 -40.92
N LYS A 394 19.80 38.04 -42.20
CA LYS A 394 19.03 37.50 -43.33
C LYS A 394 19.25 36.00 -43.54
N TRP A 395 20.49 35.49 -43.45
CA TRP A 395 20.77 34.05 -43.55
C TRP A 395 20.19 33.25 -42.39
N LYS A 396 20.23 33.78 -41.16
CA LYS A 396 19.58 33.15 -40.01
C LYS A 396 18.07 33.04 -40.21
N GLN A 397 17.44 34.11 -40.69
CA GLN A 397 16.01 34.13 -40.99
C GLN A 397 15.66 33.10 -42.08
N ILE A 398 16.43 33.07 -43.18
CA ILE A 398 16.26 32.07 -44.24
C ILE A 398 16.39 30.66 -43.67
N ALA A 399 17.45 30.35 -42.93
CA ALA A 399 17.66 29.03 -42.32
C ALA A 399 16.49 28.59 -41.42
N CYS A 400 15.96 29.49 -40.59
CA CYS A 400 14.81 29.19 -39.74
C CYS A 400 13.53 28.88 -40.55
N VAL A 401 13.26 29.68 -41.59
CA VAL A 401 12.07 29.49 -42.45
C VAL A 401 12.19 28.21 -43.29
N MET A 402 13.38 27.92 -43.80
CA MET A 402 13.66 26.68 -44.53
C MET A 402 13.42 25.46 -43.64
N ALA A 403 13.94 25.44 -42.40
CA ALA A 403 13.67 24.36 -41.44
C ALA A 403 12.18 24.23 -41.10
N ALA A 404 11.51 25.33 -40.79
CA ALA A 404 10.07 25.33 -40.48
C ALA A 404 9.22 24.84 -41.67
N SER A 405 9.58 25.21 -42.91
CA SER A 405 8.90 24.76 -44.12
C SER A 405 9.03 23.26 -44.37
N VAL A 406 10.18 22.67 -44.02
CA VAL A 406 10.38 21.22 -44.10
C VAL A 406 9.47 20.53 -43.09
N VAL A 407 9.38 21.05 -41.87
CA VAL A 407 8.45 20.53 -40.86
C VAL A 407 6.99 20.67 -41.31
N ALA A 408 6.60 21.82 -41.85
CA ALA A 408 5.25 22.02 -42.37
C ALA A 408 4.94 21.04 -43.52
N ASN A 409 5.90 20.77 -44.41
CA ASN A 409 5.75 19.78 -45.49
C ASN A 409 5.51 18.37 -44.93
N ILE A 410 6.29 17.95 -43.92
CA ILE A 410 6.12 16.67 -43.25
C ILE A 410 4.74 16.55 -42.62
N LEU A 411 4.29 17.60 -41.93
CA LEU A 411 3.04 17.60 -41.17
C LEU A 411 1.81 17.86 -42.05
N ASN A 412 2.01 18.12 -43.35
CA ASN A 412 0.93 18.35 -44.29
C ASN A 412 0.17 17.06 -44.65
N ASP A 413 0.82 15.89 -44.51
CA ASP A 413 0.18 14.58 -44.66
C ASP A 413 -0.01 13.90 -43.28
N PRO A 414 -1.16 14.10 -42.63
CA PRO A 414 -1.45 13.56 -41.30
C PRO A 414 -1.56 12.02 -41.30
N VAL A 415 -1.73 11.38 -42.46
CA VAL A 415 -1.88 9.92 -42.57
C VAL A 415 -0.62 9.20 -42.10
N ILE A 416 0.55 9.78 -42.35
CA ILE A 416 1.86 9.27 -41.94
C ILE A 416 1.93 8.97 -40.43
N PHE A 417 1.23 9.75 -39.62
CA PHE A 417 1.27 9.70 -38.16
C PHE A 417 0.10 8.92 -37.53
N GLN A 418 -0.79 8.33 -38.34
CA GLN A 418 -1.96 7.61 -37.84
C GLN A 418 -1.58 6.32 -37.10
N ASP A 419 -0.59 5.60 -37.62
CA ASP A 419 -0.18 4.28 -37.10
C ASP A 419 1.03 4.33 -36.15
N TRP A 420 1.52 5.53 -35.80
CA TRP A 420 2.74 5.66 -34.99
C TRP A 420 2.51 5.06 -33.58
N PRO A 421 3.23 3.98 -33.23
CA PRO A 421 2.95 3.14 -32.08
C PRO A 421 3.55 3.71 -30.79
N HIS A 422 3.26 4.96 -30.46
CA HIS A 422 3.50 5.52 -29.11
C HIS A 422 2.32 6.37 -28.60
N PHE A 423 1.16 6.22 -29.25
CA PHE A 423 -0.15 6.43 -28.64
C PHE A 423 -1.14 5.35 -29.07
N ASN A 424 -0.74 4.07 -29.02
CA ASN A 424 -1.70 2.98 -28.85
C ASN A 424 -2.01 2.74 -27.36
N ALA A 425 -2.07 3.84 -26.60
CA ALA A 425 -2.98 4.00 -25.48
C ALA A 425 -4.42 4.12 -26.02
N GLY A 426 -4.62 4.82 -27.15
CA GLY A 426 -5.91 5.31 -27.64
C GLY A 426 -6.77 4.45 -28.59
N ALA A 427 -6.28 3.37 -29.21
CA ALA A 427 -7.04 2.63 -30.24
C ALA A 427 -7.82 1.40 -29.74
N ASN A 428 -7.82 1.17 -28.43
CA ASN A 428 -8.84 0.42 -27.68
C ASN A 428 -9.03 1.06 -26.29
N GLU A 429 -8.77 2.36 -26.16
CA GLU A 429 -9.18 3.09 -24.97
C GLU A 429 -10.68 3.33 -25.09
N LEU A 430 -11.44 2.78 -24.15
CA LEU A 430 -12.67 3.43 -23.72
C LEU A 430 -12.40 4.94 -23.67
N PRO A 431 -13.27 5.79 -24.23
CA PRO A 431 -13.05 7.22 -24.24
C PRO A 431 -12.66 7.68 -22.82
N SER A 432 -11.68 8.57 -22.68
CA SER A 432 -11.23 9.12 -21.38
C SER A 432 -12.40 9.49 -20.45
N GLN A 433 -13.54 9.87 -21.06
CA GLN A 433 -14.83 10.05 -20.43
C GLN A 433 -15.38 8.79 -19.72
N ALA A 434 -15.34 7.61 -20.33
CA ALA A 434 -15.83 6.36 -19.73
C ALA A 434 -14.96 5.89 -18.56
N ILE A 435 -13.62 6.02 -18.64
CA ILE A 435 -12.73 5.75 -17.50
C ILE A 435 -12.96 6.78 -16.38
N SER A 436 -13.12 8.07 -16.72
CA SER A 436 -13.48 9.12 -15.75
C SER A 436 -14.84 8.86 -15.11
N THR A 437 -15.82 8.41 -15.90
CA THR A 437 -17.17 8.04 -15.45
C THR A 437 -17.11 6.84 -14.51
N TYR A 438 -16.38 5.78 -14.88
CA TYR A 438 -16.17 4.62 -14.02
C TYR A 438 -15.46 5.01 -12.72
N THR A 439 -14.40 5.80 -12.80
CA THR A 439 -13.67 6.31 -11.62
C THR A 439 -14.58 7.11 -10.70
N SER A 440 -15.42 7.98 -11.25
CA SER A 440 -16.38 8.79 -10.49
C SER A 440 -17.47 7.92 -9.84
N ALA A 441 -17.96 6.90 -10.55
CA ALA A 441 -18.90 5.92 -10.03
C ALA A 441 -18.28 5.09 -8.89
N LEU A 442 -17.04 4.63 -9.08
CA LEU A 442 -16.26 3.91 -8.08
C LEU A 442 -16.07 4.74 -6.82
N LYS A 443 -15.64 6.01 -6.95
CA LYS A 443 -15.49 6.94 -5.81
C LYS A 443 -16.83 7.15 -5.09
N SER A 444 -17.92 7.33 -5.82
CA SER A 444 -19.25 7.50 -5.24
C SER A 444 -19.72 6.26 -4.48
N SER A 445 -19.49 5.07 -5.04
CA SER A 445 -19.77 3.78 -4.41
C SER A 445 -18.98 3.61 -3.11
N ILE A 446 -17.68 3.88 -3.14
CA ILE A 446 -16.83 3.85 -1.94
C ILE A 446 -17.34 4.83 -0.89
N MET A 447 -17.68 6.06 -1.28
CA MET A 447 -18.16 7.07 -0.33
C MET A 447 -19.45 6.63 0.35
N TYR A 448 -20.38 6.00 -0.39
CA TYR A 448 -21.62 5.45 0.13
C TYR A 448 -21.37 4.29 1.11
N HIS A 449 -20.57 3.29 0.72
CA HIS A 449 -20.33 2.10 1.54
C HIS A 449 -19.43 2.35 2.76
N THR A 450 -18.69 3.47 2.79
CA THR A 450 -17.79 3.83 3.89
C THR A 450 -18.25 5.04 4.72
N GLU A 451 -19.43 5.61 4.41
CA GLU A 451 -19.92 6.81 5.09
C GLU A 451 -20.11 6.60 6.59
N PHE A 452 -20.68 5.46 6.97
CA PHE A 452 -21.01 5.13 8.34
C PHE A 452 -20.17 3.96 8.84
N GLN A 453 -19.81 4.00 10.12
CA GLN A 453 -19.24 2.83 10.77
C GLN A 453 -20.27 1.68 10.77
N PRO A 454 -19.82 0.42 10.62
CA PRO A 454 -20.68 -0.73 10.87
C PRO A 454 -21.33 -0.58 12.25
N LYS A 455 -22.64 -0.83 12.37
CA LYS A 455 -23.34 -0.83 13.65
C LYS A 455 -22.86 -2.03 14.46
N LEU A 456 -21.75 -1.86 15.19
CA LEU A 456 -21.15 -2.92 16.00
C LEU A 456 -22.04 -3.24 17.22
N LEU A 457 -22.53 -2.21 17.93
CA LEU A 457 -23.50 -2.33 19.01
C LEU A 457 -24.61 -1.28 18.83
N ALA A 458 -25.83 -1.58 19.30
CA ALA A 458 -26.93 -0.63 19.37
C ALA A 458 -26.71 0.42 20.48
N SER A 459 -25.72 1.31 20.27
CA SER A 459 -25.47 2.51 21.09
C SER A 459 -26.55 3.57 20.81
N ARG A 460 -27.04 4.23 21.86
CA ARG A 460 -27.96 5.37 21.73
C ARG A 460 -27.22 6.60 21.18
N THR A 461 -25.94 6.76 21.52
CA THR A 461 -25.08 7.88 21.12
C THR A 461 -24.51 7.74 19.70
N ILE A 462 -24.14 6.52 19.26
CA ILE A 462 -23.41 6.26 18.00
C ILE A 462 -24.27 5.59 16.91
N SER A 463 -25.60 5.49 17.08
CA SER A 463 -26.50 4.73 16.20
C SER A 463 -26.35 4.94 14.68
N ASN A 464 -25.82 6.09 14.22
CA ASN A 464 -25.39 6.37 12.84
C ASN A 464 -24.15 7.31 12.78
N ALA A 465 -23.05 7.00 13.48
CA ALA A 465 -21.86 7.86 13.42
C ALA A 465 -21.17 7.80 12.05
N LYS A 466 -20.94 8.97 11.46
CA LYS A 466 -20.14 9.09 10.25
C LYS A 466 -18.70 8.69 10.56
N THR A 467 -18.09 7.92 9.65
CA THR A 467 -16.70 7.46 9.79
C THR A 467 -15.75 8.62 10.08
N ASP A 468 -15.85 9.72 9.35
CA ASP A 468 -14.95 10.87 9.51
C ASP A 468 -15.18 11.65 10.83
N GLU A 469 -16.33 11.49 11.49
CA GLU A 469 -16.62 12.18 12.77
C GLU A 469 -16.04 11.43 13.97
N ILE A 470 -16.04 10.10 13.92
CA ILE A 470 -15.60 9.24 15.03
C ILE A 470 -14.17 8.71 14.84
N PHE A 471 -13.66 8.67 13.61
CA PHE A 471 -12.30 8.18 13.34
C PHE A 471 -11.28 9.04 14.09
N THR A 472 -10.47 8.38 14.90
CA THR A 472 -9.31 8.97 15.58
C THR A 472 -8.07 8.41 14.92
N ASN A 473 -7.10 9.28 14.62
CA ASN A 473 -5.86 8.86 13.99
C ASN A 473 -5.16 7.80 14.87
N LEU A 474 -4.59 6.79 14.23
CA LEU A 474 -3.87 5.71 14.90
C LEU A 474 -2.38 6.06 14.94
N LEU A 475 -1.68 5.63 16.00
CA LEU A 475 -0.23 5.58 15.96
C LEU A 475 0.21 4.47 15.01
N ILE A 476 1.06 4.84 14.06
CA ILE A 476 1.57 3.95 13.02
C ILE A 476 3.09 4.16 12.93
N GLN A 477 3.85 3.09 12.74
CA GLN A 477 5.30 3.14 12.56
C GLN A 477 5.78 2.28 11.38
N HIS A 478 6.89 2.68 10.75
CA HIS A 478 7.59 1.86 9.77
C HIS A 478 8.39 0.74 10.44
N GLY A 479 8.28 -0.46 9.89
CA GLY A 479 8.91 -1.67 10.42
C GLY A 479 8.25 -2.20 11.70
N ARG A 480 8.71 -3.38 12.15
CA ARG A 480 8.46 -3.91 13.49
C ARG A 480 9.80 -3.95 14.19
N LYS A 481 10.10 -2.94 15.01
CA LYS A 481 11.23 -3.05 15.92
C LYS A 481 10.75 -3.90 17.09
N ALA A 482 11.26 -5.13 17.20
CA ALA A 482 11.12 -5.86 18.44
C ALA A 482 11.74 -4.95 19.52
N LEU A 483 10.92 -4.44 20.43
CA LEU A 483 11.43 -3.89 21.67
C LEU A 483 12.28 -5.02 22.27
N ILE A 484 13.58 -4.77 22.36
CA ILE A 484 14.61 -5.74 22.74
C ILE A 484 14.09 -6.53 23.96
N ARG A 485 13.77 -7.81 23.73
CA ARG A 485 13.53 -8.80 24.79
C ARG A 485 14.90 -9.30 25.25
N ASN A 486 15.69 -8.42 25.85
CA ASN A 486 16.87 -8.87 26.57
C ASN A 486 16.45 -9.14 28.02
N ASP A 487 16.81 -10.34 28.45
CA ASP A 487 16.67 -10.95 29.77
C ASP A 487 15.32 -11.57 30.15
N GLU A 488 15.38 -12.89 30.35
CA GLU A 488 14.38 -13.81 30.91
C GLU A 488 14.07 -13.55 32.40
N THR A 489 14.19 -12.31 32.87
CA THR A 489 13.91 -11.93 34.26
C THR A 489 12.62 -11.13 34.36
N TYR A 490 11.55 -11.83 34.78
CA TYR A 490 10.37 -11.34 35.52
C TYR A 490 9.86 -9.92 35.16
N TYR A 491 8.91 -9.83 34.23
CA TYR A 491 8.21 -8.58 33.92
C TYR A 491 7.07 -8.32 34.91
N SER A 492 7.06 -7.13 35.52
CA SER A 492 5.89 -6.60 36.23
C SER A 492 4.89 -6.02 35.22
N ARG A 493 3.58 -6.16 35.49
CA ARG A 493 2.47 -5.57 34.72
C ARG A 493 2.70 -4.10 34.36
N SER A 494 3.27 -3.30 35.28
CA SER A 494 3.60 -1.89 35.07
C SER A 494 4.54 -1.64 33.89
N LYS A 495 5.55 -2.50 33.68
CA LYS A 495 6.50 -2.35 32.57
C LYS A 495 5.87 -2.66 31.21
N GLU A 496 4.90 -3.58 31.13
CA GLU A 496 4.16 -3.82 29.87
C GLU A 496 3.18 -2.68 29.56
N LEU A 497 2.50 -2.15 30.58
CA LEU A 497 1.63 -0.97 30.49
C LEU A 497 2.40 0.25 29.97
N GLU A 498 3.67 0.39 30.34
CA GLU A 498 4.55 1.46 29.83
C GLU A 498 4.78 1.40 28.31
N TYR A 499 4.58 0.26 27.63
CA TYR A 499 4.83 0.15 26.19
C TYR A 499 3.56 0.29 25.33
N TYR A 500 2.37 0.10 25.91
CA TYR A 500 1.11 0.31 25.18
C TYR A 500 0.95 1.79 24.79
N GLY A 501 0.53 2.04 23.56
CA GLY A 501 0.36 3.40 23.04
C GLY A 501 1.65 4.12 22.71
N LYS A 502 2.78 3.40 22.63
CA LYS A 502 4.08 3.96 22.24
C LYS A 502 4.61 3.31 20.97
N ILE A 503 5.34 4.10 20.20
CA ILE A 503 6.10 3.66 19.02
C ILE A 503 7.59 3.75 19.34
N SER A 504 8.38 2.84 18.77
CA SER A 504 9.84 2.78 18.95
C SER A 504 10.61 2.87 17.65
N GLY A 505 9.91 2.75 16.52
CA GLY A 505 10.43 2.96 15.17
C GLY A 505 10.08 4.35 14.63
N THR A 506 10.26 4.53 13.32
CA THR A 506 9.96 5.78 12.63
C THR A 506 8.44 5.99 12.55
N PRO A 507 7.87 7.05 13.16
CA PRO A 507 6.45 7.35 13.06
C PRO A 507 6.04 7.62 11.61
N VAL A 508 4.84 7.14 11.26
CA VAL A 508 4.09 7.59 10.09
C VAL A 508 3.21 8.74 10.53
N LYS A 509 3.42 9.95 9.98
CA LYS A 509 2.63 11.14 10.37
C LYS A 509 1.33 11.22 9.57
N HIS A 510 1.42 10.92 8.28
CA HIS A 510 0.27 10.83 7.38
C HIS A 510 0.16 9.45 6.74
N CYS A 511 -1.06 8.91 6.64
CA CYS A 511 -1.30 7.58 6.07
C CYS A 511 -0.76 7.43 4.64
N SER A 512 -0.62 8.53 3.90
CA SER A 512 -0.05 8.57 2.56
C SER A 512 1.46 8.33 2.51
N GLU A 513 2.19 8.55 3.60
CA GLU A 513 3.62 8.24 3.69
C GLU A 513 3.87 6.73 3.57
N ILE A 514 2.89 5.91 3.94
CA ILE A 514 2.95 4.45 3.73
C ILE A 514 3.04 4.11 2.23
N LEU A 515 2.53 5.00 1.36
CA LEU A 515 2.54 4.86 -0.10
C LEU A 515 3.84 5.38 -0.75
N LEU A 516 4.61 6.23 -0.06
CA LEU A 516 5.90 6.72 -0.54
C LEU A 516 7.00 5.66 -0.29
N GLY A 517 7.87 5.45 -1.29
CA GLY A 517 9.00 4.53 -1.17
C GLY A 517 10.28 5.27 -0.80
N MET A 518 11.15 4.66 0.01
CA MET A 518 12.55 5.08 0.09
C MET A 518 13.20 4.81 -1.28
N ILE A 519 13.94 5.80 -1.78
CA ILE A 519 14.62 5.85 -3.06
C ILE A 519 15.76 4.82 -3.05
N ASP A 520 15.49 3.56 -3.34
CA ASP A 520 16.47 2.65 -3.94
C ASP A 520 15.81 1.38 -4.53
N ASP A 521 16.41 0.96 -5.65
CA ASP A 521 16.43 -0.35 -6.31
C ASP A 521 15.20 -0.95 -7.05
N GLN A 522 15.35 -0.96 -8.38
CA GLN A 522 15.16 -1.98 -9.43
C GLN A 522 14.24 -3.24 -9.29
N GLU A 523 13.43 -3.47 -8.25
CA GLU A 523 12.52 -4.64 -8.18
C GLU A 523 11.02 -4.37 -8.45
N SER A 524 10.31 -5.40 -8.92
CA SER A 524 9.01 -5.36 -9.61
C SER A 524 7.72 -5.25 -8.78
N ALA A 525 7.77 -5.36 -7.44
CA ALA A 525 6.58 -5.45 -6.58
C ALA A 525 6.44 -4.27 -5.59
N ASN A 526 5.29 -3.55 -5.64
CA ASN A 526 4.92 -2.47 -4.73
C ASN A 526 3.99 -2.96 -3.60
N SER A 527 4.37 -4.04 -2.92
CA SER A 527 3.58 -4.64 -1.85
C SER A 527 3.90 -4.04 -0.47
N ILE A 528 2.85 -3.79 0.31
CA ILE A 528 2.89 -3.17 1.64
C ILE A 528 2.20 -4.13 2.62
N LEU A 529 2.89 -4.55 3.66
CA LEU A 529 2.33 -5.34 4.74
C LEU A 529 2.04 -4.44 5.95
N VAL A 530 0.78 -4.39 6.37
CA VAL A 530 0.30 -3.66 7.55
C VAL A 530 -0.07 -4.66 8.64
N VAL A 531 0.65 -4.63 9.76
CA VAL A 531 0.42 -5.54 10.88
C VAL A 531 -0.18 -4.81 12.08
N GLY A 532 -0.82 -5.59 12.95
CA GLY A 532 -1.30 -5.08 14.23
C GLY A 532 -2.16 -6.10 14.98
N LYS A 533 -2.32 -5.90 16.29
CA LYS A 533 -3.07 -6.80 17.17
C LYS A 533 -4.56 -6.89 16.79
N ALA A 534 -5.28 -7.88 17.34
CA ALA A 534 -6.72 -7.96 17.18
C ALA A 534 -7.40 -6.71 17.76
N GLY A 535 -8.45 -6.19 17.10
CA GLY A 535 -9.16 -4.98 17.55
C GLY A 535 -8.42 -3.66 17.40
N ILE A 536 -7.18 -3.66 16.89
CA ILE A 536 -6.35 -2.44 16.81
C ILE A 536 -6.80 -1.44 15.73
N GLY A 537 -7.75 -1.83 14.86
CA GLY A 537 -8.30 -0.97 13.83
C GLY A 537 -7.81 -1.21 12.40
N LYS A 538 -7.15 -2.34 12.09
CA LYS A 538 -6.65 -2.65 10.72
C LYS A 538 -7.71 -2.52 9.62
N SER A 539 -8.89 -3.13 9.80
CA SER A 539 -9.98 -3.08 8.81
C SER A 539 -10.55 -1.67 8.65
N LEU A 540 -10.71 -0.94 9.78
CA LEU A 540 -11.17 0.44 9.76
C LEU A 540 -10.14 1.36 9.08
N PHE A 541 -8.84 1.10 9.28
CA PHE A 541 -7.75 1.78 8.58
C PHE A 541 -7.82 1.55 7.07
N CYS A 542 -8.05 0.32 6.61
CA CYS A 542 -8.25 0.02 5.19
C CYS A 542 -9.42 0.80 4.58
N GLN A 543 -10.56 0.81 5.28
CA GLN A 543 -11.74 1.58 4.88
C GLN A 543 -11.46 3.08 4.85
N LYS A 544 -10.69 3.60 5.80
CA LYS A 544 -10.30 5.01 5.84
C LYS A 544 -9.39 5.37 4.65
N VAL A 545 -8.40 4.55 4.33
CA VAL A 545 -7.47 4.76 3.21
C VAL A 545 -8.23 4.86 1.88
N ILE A 546 -9.09 3.88 1.58
CA ILE A 546 -9.87 3.88 0.32
C ILE A 546 -10.89 5.03 0.27
N ARG A 547 -11.48 5.40 1.43
CA ARG A 547 -12.38 6.55 1.54
C ARG A 547 -11.66 7.88 1.31
N ASP A 548 -10.47 8.05 1.89
CA ASP A 548 -9.68 9.26 1.70
C ASP A 548 -9.20 9.37 0.26
N TRP A 549 -8.92 8.25 -0.42
CA TRP A 549 -8.68 8.28 -1.86
C TRP A 549 -9.94 8.75 -2.62
N ALA A 550 -11.11 8.20 -2.31
CA ALA A 550 -12.37 8.56 -2.97
C ALA A 550 -12.76 10.04 -2.74
N ASN A 551 -12.45 10.58 -1.56
CA ASN A 551 -12.65 11.99 -1.22
C ASN A 551 -11.49 12.91 -1.67
N ASN A 552 -10.53 12.38 -2.44
CA ASN A 552 -9.32 13.06 -2.88
C ASN A 552 -8.48 13.65 -1.73
N LYS A 553 -8.58 13.12 -0.50
CA LYS A 553 -7.82 13.55 0.69
C LYS A 553 -6.54 12.78 0.90
N LEU A 554 -6.47 11.52 0.44
CA LEU A 554 -5.32 10.64 0.69
C LEU A 554 -4.02 11.28 0.20
N LEU A 555 -4.03 11.93 -0.95
CA LEU A 555 -2.82 12.47 -1.59
C LEU A 555 -2.64 13.99 -1.39
N ARG A 556 -3.55 14.69 -0.69
CA ARG A 556 -3.50 16.16 -0.52
C ARG A 556 -2.45 16.64 0.49
N ALA A 557 -1.99 15.78 1.39
CA ALA A 557 -1.11 16.17 2.48
C ALA A 557 0.38 16.25 2.10
N LEU A 558 0.72 16.01 0.83
CA LEU A 558 2.10 15.88 0.37
C LEU A 558 2.28 16.70 -0.92
N GLU A 559 3.13 17.73 -0.87
CA GLU A 559 3.48 18.60 -2.00
C GLU A 559 4.54 17.97 -2.94
N SER A 560 4.88 16.69 -2.76
CA SER A 560 5.97 16.00 -3.46
C SER A 560 5.56 15.34 -4.78
N THR A 561 6.42 15.43 -5.79
CA THR A 561 6.33 14.78 -7.12
C THR A 561 6.45 13.25 -7.12
N GLU A 562 6.65 12.61 -5.97
CA GLU A 562 6.93 11.17 -5.83
C GLU A 562 5.69 10.28 -5.62
N ILE A 563 4.49 10.85 -5.63
CA ILE A 563 3.26 10.12 -5.31
C ILE A 563 2.67 9.44 -6.57
N PRO A 564 2.27 8.16 -6.49
CA PRO A 564 1.57 7.48 -7.58
C PRO A 564 0.17 8.10 -7.82
N ASN A 565 -0.12 8.46 -9.08
CA ASN A 565 -1.42 8.97 -9.51
C ASN A 565 -2.45 7.84 -9.59
N LEU A 566 -3.07 7.50 -8.45
CA LEU A 566 -4.04 6.40 -8.35
C LEU A 566 -5.40 6.76 -8.95
N LYS A 567 -5.83 6.03 -9.99
CA LYS A 567 -7.17 6.12 -10.61
C LYS A 567 -8.14 5.05 -10.12
N PHE A 568 -7.67 3.90 -9.64
CA PHE A 568 -8.56 2.84 -9.14
C PHE A 568 -8.06 2.28 -7.82
N VAL A 569 -8.98 2.11 -6.87
CA VAL A 569 -8.69 1.47 -5.58
C VAL A 569 -9.76 0.44 -5.27
N TYR A 570 -9.33 -0.80 -4.99
CA TYR A 570 -10.22 -1.92 -4.68
C TYR A 570 -9.94 -2.44 -3.26
N LEU A 571 -10.99 -2.82 -2.53
CA LEU A 571 -10.89 -3.41 -1.20
C LEU A 571 -11.47 -4.82 -1.21
N LEU A 572 -10.61 -5.83 -1.10
CA LEU A 572 -10.98 -7.23 -1.02
C LEU A 572 -10.72 -7.71 0.42
N THR A 573 -11.75 -8.25 1.07
CA THR A 573 -11.58 -8.83 2.41
C THR A 573 -11.42 -10.35 2.29
N PHE A 574 -10.41 -10.93 2.92
CA PHE A 574 -10.19 -12.38 2.90
C PHE A 574 -11.37 -13.15 3.50
N ARG A 575 -12.06 -12.51 4.45
CA ARG A 575 -13.32 -12.96 5.01
C ARG A 575 -14.40 -13.24 3.96
N GLN A 576 -14.58 -12.31 3.03
CA GLN A 576 -15.52 -12.47 1.92
C GLN A 576 -14.99 -13.44 0.87
N LEU A 577 -13.69 -13.41 0.58
CA LEU A 577 -13.06 -14.34 -0.35
C LEU A 577 -13.21 -15.82 0.07
N ASN A 578 -13.30 -16.13 1.36
CA ASN A 578 -13.63 -17.48 1.85
C ASN A 578 -14.99 -18.00 1.33
N LEU A 579 -15.95 -17.12 1.06
CA LEU A 579 -17.29 -17.50 0.56
C LEU A 579 -17.25 -18.02 -0.88
N LEU A 580 -16.17 -17.73 -1.62
CA LEU A 580 -15.94 -18.21 -2.98
C LEU A 580 -15.45 -19.67 -3.00
N LYS A 581 -15.15 -20.27 -1.83
CA LYS A 581 -14.76 -21.68 -1.65
C LYS A 581 -13.63 -22.07 -2.63
N ASN A 582 -13.87 -23.05 -3.50
CA ASN A 582 -12.89 -23.57 -4.46
C ASN A 582 -13.11 -23.03 -5.90
N LYS A 583 -13.86 -21.93 -6.05
CA LYS A 583 -14.10 -21.32 -7.37
C LYS A 583 -12.77 -20.88 -8.00
N HIS A 584 -12.68 -21.11 -9.30
CA HIS A 584 -11.58 -20.62 -10.13
C HIS A 584 -12.06 -19.36 -10.85
N LEU A 585 -11.34 -18.26 -10.64
CA LEU A 585 -11.73 -16.93 -11.07
C LEU A 585 -10.60 -16.27 -11.84
N THR A 586 -10.96 -15.36 -12.73
CA THR A 586 -10.07 -14.40 -13.37
C THR A 586 -9.78 -13.22 -12.44
N LEU A 587 -8.78 -12.41 -12.77
CA LEU A 587 -8.50 -11.20 -12.01
C LEU A 587 -9.66 -10.18 -12.10
N ARG A 588 -10.34 -10.08 -13.25
CA ARG A 588 -11.51 -9.21 -13.38
C ARG A 588 -12.65 -9.63 -12.45
N GLU A 589 -12.94 -10.93 -12.41
CA GLU A 589 -13.98 -11.49 -11.55
C GLU A 589 -13.67 -11.24 -10.06
N ILE A 590 -12.41 -11.39 -9.61
CA ILE A 590 -12.07 -11.12 -8.20
C ILE A 590 -12.16 -9.63 -7.84
N LEU A 591 -11.77 -8.71 -8.73
CA LEU A 591 -11.87 -7.26 -8.47
C LEU A 591 -13.34 -6.81 -8.36
N ASN A 592 -14.25 -7.43 -9.11
CA ASN A 592 -15.70 -7.19 -9.00
C ASN A 592 -16.32 -7.73 -7.69
N PHE A 593 -15.57 -8.47 -6.87
CA PHE A 593 -15.94 -8.84 -5.50
C PHE A 593 -15.45 -7.84 -4.44
N SER A 594 -14.92 -6.69 -4.84
CA SER A 594 -14.52 -5.63 -3.91
C SER A 594 -15.71 -5.18 -3.04
N SER A 595 -15.48 -5.08 -1.73
CA SER A 595 -16.51 -4.89 -0.70
C SER A 595 -17.21 -3.54 -0.73
N VAL A 596 -16.73 -2.64 -1.59
CA VAL A 596 -17.15 -1.24 -1.71
C VAL A 596 -17.76 -0.94 -3.09
N LEU A 597 -17.98 -1.97 -3.91
CA LEU A 597 -18.64 -1.84 -5.21
C LEU A 597 -20.14 -2.10 -5.10
N ASN A 598 -20.90 -1.38 -5.91
CA ASN A 598 -22.30 -1.68 -6.20
C ASN A 598 -22.42 -2.27 -7.63
N ASP A 599 -23.62 -2.74 -7.99
CA ASP A 599 -23.89 -3.38 -9.29
C ASP A 599 -23.60 -2.49 -10.51
N LYS A 600 -23.48 -1.16 -10.31
CA LYS A 600 -23.14 -0.19 -11.37
C LYS A 600 -21.63 -0.01 -11.57
N CYS A 601 -20.80 -0.61 -10.71
CA CYS A 601 -19.34 -0.49 -10.74
C CYS A 601 -18.65 -1.77 -11.24
N ASP A 602 -19.37 -2.63 -11.94
CA ASP A 602 -18.81 -3.81 -12.59
C ASP A 602 -17.79 -3.40 -13.64
N ILE A 603 -16.59 -3.96 -13.53
CA ILE A 603 -15.52 -3.77 -14.50
C ILE A 603 -15.92 -4.51 -15.78
N ASN A 604 -16.24 -3.75 -16.83
CA ASN A 604 -16.43 -4.29 -18.17
C ASN A 604 -15.07 -4.63 -18.83
N GLU A 605 -15.09 -5.30 -19.98
CA GLU A 605 -13.87 -5.76 -20.66
C GLU A 605 -12.88 -4.62 -20.92
N SER A 606 -13.35 -3.52 -21.48
CA SER A 606 -12.47 -2.43 -21.87
C SER A 606 -11.95 -1.61 -20.68
N THR A 607 -12.70 -1.54 -19.57
CA THR A 607 -12.20 -0.95 -18.31
C THR A 607 -11.14 -1.86 -17.71
N PHE A 608 -11.33 -3.18 -17.82
CA PHE A 608 -10.35 -4.15 -17.34
C PHE A 608 -9.05 -4.10 -18.16
N GLU A 609 -9.14 -4.01 -19.48
CA GLU A 609 -7.98 -3.80 -20.37
C GLU A 609 -7.20 -2.53 -19.97
N TYR A 610 -7.91 -1.44 -19.65
CA TYR A 610 -7.30 -0.22 -19.13
C TYR A 610 -6.58 -0.45 -17.80
N ILE A 611 -7.23 -1.09 -16.83
CA ILE A 611 -6.64 -1.43 -15.52
C ILE A 611 -5.36 -2.25 -15.67
N VAL A 612 -5.36 -3.24 -16.58
CA VAL A 612 -4.21 -4.10 -16.85
C VAL A 612 -3.05 -3.31 -17.46
N LYS A 613 -3.34 -2.40 -18.40
CA LYS A 613 -2.35 -1.56 -19.08
C LYS A 613 -1.80 -0.44 -18.21
N HIS A 614 -2.63 0.11 -17.33
CA HIS A 614 -2.33 1.22 -16.42
C HIS A 614 -2.20 0.73 -14.97
N SER A 615 -1.60 -0.44 -14.76
CA SER A 615 -1.47 -1.09 -13.44
C SER A 615 -0.85 -0.19 -12.36
N LYS A 616 0.05 0.74 -12.73
CA LYS A 616 0.67 1.70 -11.80
C LYS A 616 -0.33 2.71 -11.19
N GLU A 617 -1.50 2.87 -11.79
CA GLU A 617 -2.58 3.73 -11.31
C GLU A 617 -3.57 2.96 -10.42
N VAL A 618 -3.28 1.70 -10.08
CA VAL A 618 -4.16 0.79 -9.35
C VAL A 618 -3.59 0.52 -7.96
N MET A 619 -4.46 0.58 -6.95
CA MET A 619 -4.18 0.08 -5.60
C MET A 619 -5.19 -1.00 -5.21
N ILE A 620 -4.70 -2.11 -4.66
CA ILE A 620 -5.52 -3.22 -4.17
C ILE A 620 -5.24 -3.41 -2.69
N ILE A 621 -6.29 -3.36 -1.89
CA ILE A 621 -6.23 -3.59 -0.44
C ILE A 621 -6.78 -4.99 -0.17
N LEU A 622 -5.96 -5.86 0.42
CA LEU A 622 -6.29 -7.21 0.86
C LEU A 622 -6.38 -7.23 2.39
N ASP A 623 -7.60 -7.10 2.93
CA ASP A 623 -7.81 -6.99 4.37
C ASP A 623 -8.04 -8.38 5.03
N GLY A 624 -7.29 -8.66 6.10
CA GLY A 624 -7.51 -9.78 7.01
C GLY A 624 -6.89 -11.10 6.56
N TYR A 625 -5.61 -11.13 6.14
CA TYR A 625 -4.95 -12.37 5.70
C TYR A 625 -5.06 -13.51 6.72
N ASP A 626 -4.98 -13.19 8.02
CA ASP A 626 -5.12 -14.17 9.10
C ASP A 626 -6.48 -14.89 9.11
N GLU A 627 -7.50 -14.31 8.48
CA GLU A 627 -8.87 -14.81 8.39
C GLU A 627 -9.09 -15.74 7.18
N TYR A 628 -8.13 -15.85 6.24
CA TYR A 628 -8.31 -16.71 5.07
C TYR A 628 -8.07 -18.18 5.40
N SER A 629 -9.04 -19.04 5.10
CA SER A 629 -8.99 -20.48 5.38
C SER A 629 -7.87 -21.19 4.62
N GLN A 630 -7.57 -20.72 3.40
CA GLN A 630 -6.53 -21.28 2.52
C GLN A 630 -5.24 -20.43 2.50
N LYS A 631 -4.96 -19.65 3.55
CA LYS A 631 -3.78 -18.77 3.62
C LYS A 631 -2.45 -19.50 3.41
N THR A 632 -2.34 -20.77 3.83
CA THR A 632 -1.14 -21.60 3.59
C THR A 632 -0.92 -21.90 2.11
N SER A 633 -1.95 -21.78 1.28
CA SER A 633 -1.87 -21.92 -0.19
C SER A 633 -1.50 -20.61 -0.88
N ILE A 634 -1.49 -19.49 -0.15
CA ILE A 634 -0.92 -18.21 -0.60
C ILE A 634 0.55 -18.24 -0.17
N ASP A 635 1.34 -19.02 -0.89
CA ASP A 635 2.79 -19.09 -0.70
C ASP A 635 3.53 -18.58 -1.94
N GLY A 636 4.80 -18.21 -1.76
CA GLY A 636 5.68 -17.81 -2.85
C GLY A 636 6.02 -18.95 -3.82
N ASN A 637 5.70 -20.21 -3.49
CA ASN A 637 6.04 -21.40 -4.30
C ASN A 637 4.95 -21.77 -5.32
N SER A 638 3.81 -21.08 -5.29
CA SER A 638 2.73 -21.22 -6.28
C SER A 638 3.09 -20.75 -7.71
N GLU A 639 4.30 -20.20 -7.92
CA GLU A 639 4.79 -19.66 -9.19
C GLU A 639 4.71 -20.65 -10.36
N GLY A 640 5.04 -21.93 -10.16
CA GLY A 640 5.06 -22.94 -11.24
C GLY A 640 3.72 -23.62 -11.53
N ARG A 641 2.70 -23.46 -10.68
CA ARG A 641 1.43 -24.22 -10.80
C ARG A 641 0.38 -23.54 -11.67
N HIS A 642 0.43 -22.22 -11.80
CA HIS A 642 -0.57 -21.42 -12.53
C HIS A 642 0.11 -20.33 -13.37
N PRO A 643 -0.42 -19.99 -14.56
CA PRO A 643 0.17 -18.98 -15.45
C PRO A 643 0.07 -17.56 -14.85
N ASN A 644 1.02 -16.69 -15.19
CA ASN A 644 0.99 -15.26 -14.86
C ASN A 644 0.11 -14.49 -15.86
N ASP A 645 -1.18 -14.85 -15.92
CA ASP A 645 -2.13 -14.33 -16.90
C ASP A 645 -3.40 -13.84 -16.18
N VAL A 646 -3.74 -12.57 -16.39
CA VAL A 646 -4.88 -11.88 -15.76
C VAL A 646 -6.24 -12.44 -16.21
N ASN A 647 -6.28 -13.07 -17.39
CA ASN A 647 -7.48 -13.63 -18.01
C ASN A 647 -7.69 -15.11 -17.67
N ARG A 648 -6.70 -15.77 -17.05
CA ARG A 648 -6.80 -17.19 -16.70
C ARG A 648 -7.55 -17.38 -15.39
N LYS A 649 -8.51 -18.30 -15.41
CA LYS A 649 -9.20 -18.75 -14.19
C LYS A 649 -8.24 -19.55 -13.33
N MET A 650 -8.07 -19.13 -12.08
CA MET A 650 -7.23 -19.81 -11.10
C MET A 650 -7.85 -19.73 -9.70
N PRO A 651 -7.42 -20.57 -8.74
CA PRO A 651 -7.89 -20.48 -7.37
C PRO A 651 -7.65 -19.09 -6.78
N VAL A 652 -8.54 -18.63 -5.91
CA VAL A 652 -8.43 -17.32 -5.23
C VAL A 652 -7.08 -17.15 -4.53
N ALA A 653 -6.58 -18.20 -3.88
CA ALA A 653 -5.27 -18.18 -3.23
C ALA A 653 -4.12 -17.89 -4.22
N ALA A 654 -4.19 -18.44 -5.44
CA ALA A 654 -3.20 -18.21 -6.48
C ALA A 654 -3.27 -16.79 -7.05
N LEU A 655 -4.48 -16.23 -7.25
CA LEU A 655 -4.66 -14.82 -7.63
C LEU A 655 -4.04 -13.89 -6.58
N CYS A 656 -4.36 -14.09 -5.30
CA CYS A 656 -3.80 -13.30 -4.21
C CYS A 656 -2.28 -13.40 -4.17
N SER A 657 -1.70 -14.61 -4.25
CA SER A 657 -0.24 -14.77 -4.25
C SER A 657 0.42 -14.04 -5.42
N LYS A 658 -0.15 -14.13 -6.63
CA LYS A 658 0.39 -13.45 -7.82
C LYS A 658 0.26 -11.93 -7.75
N LEU A 659 -0.84 -11.40 -7.19
CA LEU A 659 -1.00 -9.97 -6.95
C LEU A 659 0.04 -9.45 -5.95
N ILE A 660 0.16 -10.12 -4.80
CA ILE A 660 1.06 -9.71 -3.73
C ILE A 660 2.52 -9.71 -4.20
N ASN A 661 2.91 -10.72 -4.99
CA ASN A 661 4.26 -10.82 -5.55
C ASN A 661 4.46 -10.00 -6.85
N GLY A 662 3.47 -9.23 -7.30
CA GLY A 662 3.56 -8.41 -8.51
C GLY A 662 3.72 -9.20 -9.82
N LYS A 663 3.33 -10.47 -9.84
CA LYS A 663 3.38 -11.36 -11.04
C LYS A 663 2.23 -11.10 -12.00
N ILE A 664 1.12 -10.53 -11.50
CA ILE A 664 0.02 -9.97 -12.28
C ILE A 664 -0.23 -8.55 -11.78
N LEU A 665 -0.66 -7.64 -12.67
CA LEU A 665 -0.70 -6.18 -12.41
C LEU A 665 0.62 -5.61 -11.88
N GLN A 666 1.74 -5.94 -12.53
CA GLN A 666 3.05 -5.43 -12.17
C GLN A 666 3.06 -3.90 -12.08
N GLY A 667 3.51 -3.34 -10.96
CA GLY A 667 3.51 -1.90 -10.69
C GLY A 667 2.33 -1.40 -9.84
N ALA A 668 1.24 -2.16 -9.72
CA ALA A 668 0.14 -1.84 -8.80
C ALA A 668 0.60 -1.88 -7.34
N ILE A 669 0.00 -1.02 -6.51
CA ILE A 669 0.24 -1.04 -5.06
C ILE A 669 -0.66 -2.11 -4.44
N VAL A 670 -0.09 -3.06 -3.72
CA VAL A 670 -0.87 -4.09 -3.02
C VAL A 670 -0.64 -3.99 -1.52
N MET A 671 -1.65 -3.52 -0.78
CA MET A 671 -1.60 -3.42 0.68
C MET A 671 -2.29 -4.61 1.32
N ILE A 672 -1.62 -5.33 2.19
CA ILE A 672 -2.17 -6.50 2.90
C ILE A 672 -2.19 -6.23 4.39
N THR A 673 -3.27 -6.59 5.08
CA THR A 673 -3.31 -6.56 6.54
C THR A 673 -3.22 -7.96 7.14
N SER A 674 -2.52 -8.09 8.26
CA SER A 674 -2.42 -9.36 8.99
C SER A 674 -2.15 -9.15 10.48
N ARG A 675 -2.29 -10.21 11.29
CA ARG A 675 -1.76 -10.23 12.66
C ARG A 675 -0.27 -10.52 12.65
N PRO A 676 0.50 -10.01 13.64
CA PRO A 676 1.94 -10.22 13.73
C PRO A 676 2.35 -11.71 13.61
N ASP A 677 1.74 -12.60 14.38
CA ASP A 677 2.12 -14.03 14.38
C ASP A 677 1.79 -14.76 13.08
N GLU A 678 0.81 -14.26 12.32
CA GLU A 678 0.41 -14.84 11.03
C GLU A 678 1.24 -14.26 9.89
N SER A 679 1.61 -12.97 9.97
CA SER A 679 2.57 -12.39 9.04
C SER A 679 3.95 -13.02 9.14
N ASP A 680 4.40 -13.37 10.35
CA ASP A 680 5.71 -14.01 10.55
C ASP A 680 5.78 -15.41 9.89
N LYS A 681 4.63 -16.01 9.55
CA LYS A 681 4.50 -17.30 8.87
C LYS A 681 4.33 -17.18 7.36
N MET A 682 4.22 -15.96 6.80
CA MET A 682 4.11 -15.71 5.36
C MET A 682 5.44 -16.02 4.66
N GLY A 683 5.81 -17.30 4.58
CA GLY A 683 7.05 -17.74 3.93
C GLY A 683 7.02 -17.52 2.42
N GLY A 684 8.07 -16.90 1.88
CA GLY A 684 8.26 -16.73 0.43
C GLY A 684 7.51 -15.55 -0.21
N ILE A 685 6.74 -14.78 0.54
CA ILE A 685 6.13 -13.55 0.04
C ILE A 685 7.06 -12.36 0.30
N ARG A 686 7.41 -11.62 -0.74
CA ARG A 686 8.26 -10.44 -0.62
C ARG A 686 7.39 -9.20 -0.43
N TYR A 687 7.68 -8.43 0.62
CA TYR A 687 7.05 -7.13 0.88
C TYR A 687 8.10 -6.04 0.79
N LYS A 688 7.81 -4.98 0.03
CA LYS A 688 8.70 -3.82 -0.06
C LYS A 688 8.64 -2.97 1.20
N ARG A 689 7.46 -2.89 1.81
CA ARG A 689 7.22 -2.05 3.00
C ARG A 689 6.50 -2.84 4.07
N TYR A 690 6.91 -2.56 5.29
CA TYR A 690 6.33 -3.13 6.49
C TYR A 690 5.90 -1.98 7.40
N VAL A 691 4.67 -2.03 7.88
CA VAL A 691 4.08 -1.00 8.74
C VAL A 691 3.34 -1.65 9.89
N GLU A 692 3.51 -1.12 11.11
CA GLU A 692 2.80 -1.58 12.29
C GLU A 692 1.81 -0.51 12.78
N ILE A 693 0.55 -0.89 12.95
CA ILE A 693 -0.45 -0.11 13.66
C ILE A 693 -0.29 -0.40 15.14
N ALA A 694 0.18 0.59 15.89
CA ALA A 694 0.39 0.48 17.32
C ALA A 694 -0.93 0.62 18.08
N GLY A 695 -1.87 1.48 17.67
CA GLY A 695 -3.15 1.72 18.39
C GLY A 695 -3.30 3.18 18.83
N PHE A 696 -3.99 3.43 19.95
CA PHE A 696 -4.18 4.78 20.50
C PHE A 696 -3.14 5.15 21.55
N SER A 697 -2.58 6.35 21.47
CA SER A 697 -1.92 7.00 22.63
C SER A 697 -2.96 7.39 23.69
N ALA A 698 -2.51 7.77 24.88
CA ALA A 698 -3.40 8.31 25.92
C ALA A 698 -4.17 9.56 25.44
N GLU A 699 -3.56 10.40 24.60
CA GLU A 699 -4.19 11.56 23.97
C GLU A 699 -5.26 11.15 22.97
N GLN A 700 -5.00 10.11 22.16
CA GLN A 700 -5.98 9.58 21.20
C GLN A 700 -7.14 8.88 21.91
N VAL A 701 -6.91 8.24 23.06
CA VAL A 701 -7.99 7.74 23.94
C VAL A 701 -8.89 8.90 24.39
N LYS A 702 -8.31 10.01 24.89
CA LYS A 702 -9.08 11.20 25.27
C LYS A 702 -9.86 11.76 24.08
N GLU A 703 -9.22 11.87 22.92
CA GLU A 703 -9.84 12.35 21.69
C GLU A 703 -11.04 11.48 21.28
N TYR A 704 -10.87 10.16 21.31
CA TYR A 704 -11.93 9.22 20.98
C TYR A 704 -13.12 9.34 21.94
N ILE A 705 -12.88 9.37 23.25
CA ILE A 705 -13.94 9.55 24.26
C ILE A 705 -14.68 10.87 24.03
N LYS A 706 -13.94 11.96 23.74
CA LYS A 706 -14.55 13.27 23.42
C LYS A 706 -15.44 13.22 22.19
N LYS A 707 -15.00 12.51 21.13
CA LYS A 707 -15.79 12.32 19.91
C LYS A 707 -17.02 11.44 20.17
N TYR A 708 -16.87 10.37 20.94
CA TYR A 708 -17.95 9.45 21.30
C TYR A 708 -19.07 10.20 22.04
N PHE A 709 -18.73 10.91 23.12
CA PHE A 709 -19.70 11.62 23.97
C PHE A 709 -19.90 13.09 23.58
N LYS A 710 -19.67 13.45 22.32
CA LYS A 710 -19.72 14.86 21.85
C LYS A 710 -21.02 15.59 22.21
N LYS A 711 -22.14 14.87 22.32
CA LYS A 711 -23.47 15.43 22.60
C LYS A 711 -23.84 15.45 24.09
N ASN A 712 -23.10 14.76 24.96
CA ASN A 712 -23.40 14.66 26.39
C ASN A 712 -22.16 15.02 27.22
N GLU A 713 -22.05 16.29 27.57
CA GLU A 713 -20.89 16.84 28.28
C GLU A 713 -20.68 16.20 29.65
N ASN A 714 -21.77 15.89 30.36
CA ASN A 714 -21.71 15.29 31.70
C ASN A 714 -21.14 13.86 31.64
N MET A 715 -21.69 13.01 30.76
CA MET A 715 -21.16 11.66 30.55
C MET A 715 -19.72 11.70 30.02
N LYS A 716 -19.42 12.61 29.09
CA LYS A 716 -18.05 12.81 28.58
C LYS A 716 -17.07 13.07 29.72
N ASN A 717 -17.39 13.99 30.62
CA ASN A 717 -16.52 14.34 31.74
C ASN A 717 -16.40 13.22 32.77
N ALA A 718 -17.50 12.52 33.07
CA ALA A 718 -17.49 11.36 33.97
C ALA A 718 -16.61 10.21 33.42
N VAL A 719 -16.80 9.84 32.16
CA VAL A 719 -16.03 8.78 31.50
C VAL A 719 -14.56 9.17 31.35
N LEU A 720 -14.26 10.41 30.95
CA LEU A 720 -12.88 10.89 30.89
C LEU A 720 -12.20 10.81 32.27
N LYS A 721 -12.88 11.26 33.33
CA LYS A 721 -12.33 11.20 34.69
C LYS A 721 -12.05 9.76 35.12
N HIS A 722 -13.01 8.86 34.90
CA HIS A 722 -12.88 7.46 35.29
C HIS A 722 -11.78 6.72 34.53
N VAL A 723 -11.78 6.81 33.19
CA VAL A 723 -10.81 6.12 32.35
C VAL A 723 -9.41 6.69 32.57
N MET A 724 -9.24 8.02 32.56
CA MET A 724 -7.91 8.62 32.63
C MET A 724 -7.25 8.53 34.01
N ASN A 725 -8.03 8.33 35.08
CA ASN A 725 -7.49 8.11 36.43
C ASN A 725 -7.13 6.65 36.72
N ASN A 726 -7.42 5.73 35.80
CA ASN A 726 -7.13 4.31 35.93
C ASN A 726 -6.21 3.86 34.79
N GLU A 727 -4.92 3.71 35.09
CA GLU A 727 -3.89 3.32 34.11
C GLU A 727 -4.22 2.03 33.35
N ASN A 728 -4.94 1.10 34.00
CA ASN A 728 -5.36 -0.15 33.36
C ASN A 728 -6.41 0.11 32.28
N LEU A 729 -7.40 0.96 32.57
CA LEU A 729 -8.43 1.32 31.60
C LEU A 729 -7.83 2.09 30.42
N VAL A 730 -6.88 3.01 30.68
CA VAL A 730 -6.13 3.69 29.61
C VAL A 730 -5.38 2.68 28.73
N SER A 731 -4.70 1.70 29.33
CA SER A 731 -3.99 0.67 28.59
C SER A 731 -4.91 -0.26 27.82
N PHE A 732 -6.15 -0.50 28.27
CA PHE A 732 -7.12 -1.25 27.48
C PHE A 732 -7.65 -0.41 26.32
N ALA A 733 -7.97 0.85 26.60
CA ALA A 733 -8.45 1.82 25.62
C ALA A 733 -7.43 2.14 24.51
N HIS A 734 -6.15 1.81 24.71
CA HIS A 734 -5.15 1.76 23.65
C HIS A 734 -5.62 0.94 22.42
N ILE A 735 -6.38 -0.13 22.64
CA ILE A 735 -7.01 -0.90 21.56
C ILE A 735 -8.34 -0.20 21.22
N PRO A 736 -8.51 0.39 20.03
CA PRO A 736 -9.71 1.16 19.68
C PRO A 736 -11.03 0.42 19.89
N MET A 737 -11.06 -0.89 19.61
CA MET A 737 -12.24 -1.70 19.86
C MET A 737 -12.58 -1.79 21.36
N LEU A 738 -11.60 -1.97 22.23
CA LEU A 738 -11.84 -1.96 23.68
C LEU A 738 -12.25 -0.56 24.17
N CYS A 739 -11.67 0.50 23.61
CA CYS A 739 -12.11 1.87 23.90
C CYS A 739 -13.58 2.09 23.53
N TYR A 740 -14.03 1.57 22.39
CA TYR A 740 -15.44 1.61 22.00
C TYR A 740 -16.33 0.82 22.97
N LEU A 741 -15.94 -0.40 23.35
CA LEU A 741 -16.72 -1.21 24.30
C LEU A 741 -16.79 -0.55 25.68
N LEU A 742 -15.69 0.05 26.15
CA LEU A 742 -15.64 0.85 27.39
C LEU A 742 -16.65 1.99 27.31
N CYS A 743 -16.61 2.81 26.25
CA CYS A 743 -17.56 3.91 26.09
C CYS A 743 -19.00 3.41 26.02
N PHE A 744 -19.27 2.33 25.30
CA PHE A 744 -20.60 1.75 25.16
C PHE A 744 -21.18 1.27 26.50
N GLU A 745 -20.36 0.54 27.27
CA GLU A 745 -20.78 0.01 28.56
C GLU A 745 -21.03 1.16 29.55
N MET A 746 -20.11 2.14 29.62
CA MET A 746 -20.24 3.26 30.56
C MET A 746 -21.40 4.17 30.17
N GLU A 747 -21.66 4.36 28.88
CA GLU A 747 -22.86 5.03 28.38
C GLU A 747 -24.12 4.36 28.92
N TYR A 748 -24.19 3.03 28.85
CA TYR A 748 -25.34 2.27 29.36
C TYR A 748 -25.46 2.42 30.88
N THR A 749 -24.39 2.15 31.64
CA THR A 749 -24.39 2.21 33.10
C THR A 749 -24.78 3.60 33.62
N LEU A 750 -24.22 4.67 33.04
CA LEU A 750 -24.57 6.05 33.41
C LEU A 750 -25.97 6.49 32.97
N THR A 751 -26.58 5.79 32.02
CA THR A 751 -27.97 6.08 31.61
C THR A 751 -28.98 5.39 32.51
N GLU A 752 -28.65 4.20 33.01
CA GLU A 752 -29.57 3.36 33.79
C GLU A 752 -29.33 3.47 35.31
N SER A 753 -28.21 4.06 35.74
CA SER A 753 -27.88 4.34 37.14
C SER A 753 -27.10 5.66 37.27
N GLU A 754 -27.39 6.46 38.31
CA GLU A 754 -26.62 7.69 38.61
C GLU A 754 -25.34 7.42 39.42
N ASN A 755 -25.10 6.16 39.83
CA ASN A 755 -23.97 5.81 40.69
C ASN A 755 -22.71 5.56 39.86
N SER A 756 -21.67 6.37 40.08
CA SER A 756 -20.37 6.22 39.40
C SER A 756 -19.56 5.00 39.87
N ASP A 757 -19.92 4.41 41.01
CA ASP A 757 -19.21 3.25 41.58
C ASP A 757 -19.47 1.95 40.79
N ASP A 758 -20.49 1.94 39.92
CA ASP A 758 -20.86 0.79 39.07
C ASP A 758 -20.10 0.76 37.73
N LEU A 759 -19.22 1.72 37.46
CA LEU A 759 -18.40 1.77 36.25
C LEU A 759 -17.34 0.66 36.24
N PRO A 760 -17.01 0.09 35.07
CA PRO A 760 -16.12 -1.06 34.96
C PRO A 760 -14.69 -0.65 35.32
N VAL A 761 -13.99 -1.55 36.00
CA VAL A 761 -12.58 -1.37 36.38
C VAL A 761 -11.69 -2.43 35.73
N SER A 762 -12.28 -3.47 35.15
CA SER A 762 -11.61 -4.55 34.43
C SER A 762 -12.25 -4.83 33.07
N ILE A 763 -11.51 -5.52 32.19
CA ILE A 763 -12.03 -5.97 30.90
C ILE A 763 -13.16 -7.01 31.08
N THR A 764 -13.05 -7.88 32.08
CA THR A 764 -14.06 -8.91 32.36
C THR A 764 -15.41 -8.29 32.69
N ASP A 765 -15.41 -7.16 33.39
CA ASP A 765 -16.63 -6.38 33.67
C ASP A 765 -17.30 -5.95 32.37
N ILE A 766 -16.52 -5.44 31.41
CA ILE A 766 -17.04 -4.99 30.10
C ILE A 766 -17.74 -6.13 29.36
N TYR A 767 -17.08 -7.29 29.21
CA TYR A 767 -17.67 -8.41 28.46
C TYR A 767 -18.83 -9.08 29.19
N THR A 768 -18.76 -9.17 30.51
CA THR A 768 -19.86 -9.67 31.33
C THR A 768 -21.08 -8.75 31.16
N LYS A 769 -20.86 -7.44 31.31
CA LYS A 769 -21.92 -6.44 31.17
C LYS A 769 -22.48 -6.38 29.75
N LEU A 770 -21.67 -6.61 28.70
CA LEU A 770 -22.19 -6.75 27.32
C LEU A 770 -23.22 -7.88 27.21
N VAL A 771 -22.96 -9.02 27.84
CA VAL A 771 -23.93 -10.13 27.87
C VAL A 771 -25.12 -9.79 28.76
N ASP A 772 -24.92 -9.15 29.91
CA ASP A 772 -26.02 -8.74 30.78
C ASP A 772 -26.94 -7.73 30.08
N ILE A 773 -26.37 -6.74 29.36
CA ILE A 773 -27.10 -5.77 28.54
C ILE A 773 -27.92 -6.49 27.45
N PHE A 774 -27.32 -7.49 26.80
CA PHE A 774 -28.03 -8.32 25.83
C PHE A 774 -29.21 -9.04 26.47
N GLU A 775 -28.99 -9.70 27.60
CA GLU A 775 -30.03 -10.41 28.35
C GLU A 775 -31.15 -9.45 28.73
N LEU A 776 -30.84 -8.33 29.39
CA LEU A 776 -31.79 -7.31 29.83
C LEU A 776 -32.62 -6.72 28.67
N LYS A 777 -32.00 -6.34 27.55
CA LYS A 777 -32.70 -5.70 26.42
C LYS A 777 -33.69 -6.61 25.70
N HIS A 778 -33.47 -7.92 25.72
CA HIS A 778 -34.24 -8.88 24.93
C HIS A 778 -35.22 -9.74 25.74
N CYS A 779 -35.37 -9.48 27.04
CA CYS A 779 -36.45 -10.01 27.90
C CYS A 779 -37.81 -9.36 27.56
N ALA A 780 -38.36 -9.68 26.39
CA ALA A 780 -39.54 -9.01 25.86
C ALA A 780 -40.89 -9.36 26.54
N GLU A 781 -40.93 -10.23 27.57
CA GLU A 781 -42.21 -10.69 28.16
C GLU A 781 -42.45 -10.35 29.64
N SER A 782 -41.55 -9.67 30.35
CA SER A 782 -41.74 -9.43 31.79
C SER A 782 -41.92 -7.96 32.11
N GLU A 783 -42.81 -7.67 33.07
CA GLU A 783 -43.31 -6.39 33.64
C GLU A 783 -42.27 -5.28 33.99
N TYR A 784 -41.02 -5.39 33.55
CA TYR A 784 -39.86 -4.62 34.00
C TYR A 784 -39.42 -3.49 33.06
N ARG A 785 -40.22 -3.11 32.07
CA ARG A 785 -40.00 -1.80 31.38
C ARG A 785 -40.32 -0.60 32.27
N GLN A 786 -40.96 -0.81 33.43
CA GLN A 786 -41.43 0.25 34.32
C GLN A 786 -41.08 0.04 35.81
N LYS A 787 -40.20 -0.91 36.16
CA LYS A 787 -39.78 -1.16 37.56
C LYS A 787 -38.27 -1.43 37.64
N GLU A 788 -37.66 -1.03 38.75
CA GLU A 788 -36.26 -1.28 39.09
C GLU A 788 -35.89 -2.76 38.91
N ILE A 789 -34.68 -2.99 38.39
CA ILE A 789 -34.11 -4.32 38.17
C ILE A 789 -33.92 -4.99 39.55
N PRO A 790 -34.53 -6.16 39.84
CA PRO A 790 -34.33 -6.83 41.12
C PRO A 790 -32.87 -7.25 41.34
N GLU A 791 -32.36 -7.21 42.58
CA GLU A 791 -30.98 -7.61 42.96
C GLU A 791 -30.55 -9.01 42.47
N LYS A 792 -31.50 -9.90 42.13
CA LYS A 792 -31.24 -11.22 41.55
C LYS A 792 -32.04 -11.42 40.26
N PHE A 793 -31.59 -10.76 39.20
CA PHE A 793 -32.10 -10.97 37.84
C PHE A 793 -31.86 -12.43 37.37
N LYS A 794 -32.90 -13.11 36.89
CA LYS A 794 -32.79 -14.40 36.19
C LYS A 794 -33.32 -14.23 34.76
N PRO A 795 -32.47 -14.37 33.73
CA PRO A 795 -32.91 -14.21 32.34
C PRO A 795 -33.94 -15.29 31.97
N PRO A 796 -34.92 -14.98 31.10
CA PRO A 796 -35.87 -15.94 30.55
C PRO A 796 -35.14 -17.15 29.95
N PRO A 797 -35.69 -18.38 30.11
CA PRO A 797 -35.07 -19.60 29.59
C PRO A 797 -34.71 -19.52 28.10
N VAL A 798 -35.55 -18.82 27.30
CA VAL A 798 -35.34 -18.64 25.86
C VAL A 798 -34.08 -17.82 25.56
N ILE A 799 -33.92 -16.66 26.21
CA ILE A 799 -32.75 -15.77 26.05
C ILE A 799 -31.47 -16.48 26.50
N LYS A 800 -31.55 -17.17 27.63
CA LYS A 800 -30.44 -17.98 28.15
C LYS A 800 -30.06 -19.07 27.15
N ASN A 801 -31.03 -19.83 26.63
CA ASN A 801 -30.79 -20.85 25.62
C ASN A 801 -30.18 -20.29 24.33
N THR A 802 -30.64 -19.13 23.85
CA THR A 802 -30.04 -18.45 22.69
C THR A 802 -28.56 -18.11 22.91
N LEU A 803 -28.20 -17.59 24.08
CA LEU A 803 -26.80 -17.32 24.43
C LEU A 803 -25.95 -18.58 24.57
N GLU A 804 -26.54 -19.66 25.07
CA GLU A 804 -25.86 -20.95 25.20
C GLU A 804 -25.56 -21.56 23.83
N LYS A 805 -26.53 -21.54 22.90
CA LYS A 805 -26.34 -21.90 21.50
C LYS A 805 -25.24 -21.04 20.86
N LEU A 806 -25.29 -19.72 21.07
CA LEU A 806 -24.28 -18.79 20.54
C LEU A 806 -22.88 -19.06 21.09
N SER A 807 -22.77 -19.36 22.38
CA SER A 807 -21.50 -19.68 23.03
C SER A 807 -20.91 -21.00 22.49
N LYS A 808 -21.75 -21.99 22.24
CA LYS A 808 -21.36 -23.24 21.57
C LYS A 808 -20.88 -23.00 20.15
N LEU A 809 -21.60 -22.17 19.39
CA LEU A 809 -21.21 -21.79 18.04
C LEU A 809 -19.86 -21.06 18.04
N ALA A 810 -19.65 -20.12 18.97
CA ALA A 810 -18.40 -19.38 19.13
C ALA A 810 -17.20 -20.33 19.35
N ALA A 811 -17.36 -21.30 20.25
CA ALA A 811 -16.36 -22.32 20.54
C ALA A 811 -16.06 -23.22 19.33
N LYS A 812 -17.10 -23.69 18.64
CA LYS A 812 -16.95 -24.50 17.42
C LYS A 812 -16.16 -23.75 16.34
N LEU A 813 -16.59 -22.53 16.01
CA LEU A 813 -15.95 -21.71 14.97
C LEU A 813 -14.51 -21.34 15.33
N LEU A 814 -14.22 -21.14 16.62
CA LEU A 814 -12.87 -20.87 17.10
C LEU A 814 -11.95 -22.09 16.87
N VAL A 815 -12.43 -23.30 17.16
CA VAL A 815 -11.70 -24.56 16.93
C VAL A 815 -11.50 -24.82 15.44
N GLU A 816 -12.54 -24.58 14.63
CA GLU A 816 -12.51 -24.73 13.17
C GLU A 816 -11.71 -23.62 12.46
N ARG A 817 -11.26 -22.59 13.19
CA ARG A 817 -10.58 -21.39 12.66
C ARG A 817 -11.40 -20.70 11.57
N LYS A 818 -12.71 -20.64 11.79
CA LYS A 818 -13.68 -20.11 10.85
C LYS A 818 -14.21 -18.75 11.35
N PRO A 819 -13.71 -17.63 10.81
CA PRO A 819 -14.07 -16.28 11.29
C PRO A 819 -15.44 -15.80 10.81
N THR A 820 -15.96 -16.40 9.74
CA THR A 820 -17.29 -16.13 9.17
C THR A 820 -18.05 -17.39 8.83
N PHE A 821 -19.38 -17.28 8.90
CA PHE A 821 -20.33 -18.34 8.59
C PHE A 821 -21.51 -17.76 7.81
N ASP A 822 -22.19 -18.60 7.02
CA ASP A 822 -23.27 -18.15 6.14
C ASP A 822 -24.67 -18.23 6.82
N GLU A 823 -25.69 -17.74 6.11
CA GLU A 823 -27.08 -17.74 6.60
C GLU A 823 -27.62 -19.15 6.85
N SER A 824 -27.24 -20.13 6.03
CA SER A 824 -27.65 -21.52 6.22
C SER A 824 -27.09 -22.11 7.52
N GLU A 825 -25.89 -21.72 7.92
CA GLU A 825 -25.31 -22.16 9.19
C GLU A 825 -26.01 -21.55 10.40
N MET A 826 -26.52 -20.32 10.27
CA MET A 826 -27.35 -19.69 11.30
C MET A 826 -28.73 -20.32 11.39
N GLU A 827 -29.39 -20.55 10.25
CA GLU A 827 -30.74 -21.12 10.20
C GLU A 827 -30.82 -22.57 10.71
N ARG A 828 -29.69 -23.29 10.74
CA ARG A 828 -29.63 -24.64 11.34
C ARG A 828 -29.79 -24.63 12.86
N ASP A 829 -29.24 -23.63 13.54
CA ASP A 829 -29.12 -23.62 15.00
C ASP A 829 -29.99 -22.53 15.67
N PHE A 830 -30.42 -21.51 14.92
CA PHE A 830 -31.14 -20.33 15.42
C PHE A 830 -32.39 -20.02 14.60
N GLU A 831 -33.47 -19.66 15.29
CA GLU A 831 -34.67 -19.11 14.66
C GLU A 831 -34.46 -17.65 14.21
N LEU A 832 -35.20 -17.19 13.20
CA LEU A 832 -35.07 -15.83 12.65
C LEU A 832 -35.19 -14.73 13.75
N GLU A 833 -36.05 -14.94 14.73
CA GLU A 833 -36.23 -14.02 15.86
C GLU A 833 -34.99 -13.99 16.78
N GLU A 834 -34.38 -15.16 17.05
CA GLU A 834 -33.12 -15.25 17.80
C GLU A 834 -32.00 -14.51 17.06
N VAL A 835 -31.88 -14.71 15.74
CA VAL A 835 -30.88 -14.01 14.91
C VAL A 835 -31.10 -12.50 14.94
N ASN A 836 -32.35 -12.04 14.87
CA ASN A 836 -32.67 -10.61 14.95
C ASN A 836 -32.33 -10.02 16.31
N LYS A 837 -32.59 -10.73 17.41
CA LYS A 837 -32.18 -10.32 18.76
C LYS A 837 -30.65 -10.24 18.86
N LEU A 838 -29.92 -11.27 18.41
CA LEU A 838 -28.45 -11.32 18.42
C LEU A 838 -27.79 -10.18 17.64
N LYS A 839 -28.37 -9.81 16.48
CA LYS A 839 -27.96 -8.62 15.71
C LYS A 839 -28.30 -7.32 16.45
N GLY A 840 -29.52 -7.20 16.96
CA GLY A 840 -29.99 -6.00 17.66
C GLY A 840 -29.21 -5.71 18.95
N GLY A 841 -28.77 -6.75 19.64
CA GLY A 841 -27.92 -6.63 20.83
C GLY A 841 -26.42 -6.57 20.52
N GLY A 842 -26.03 -6.67 19.25
CA GLY A 842 -24.65 -6.46 18.81
C GLY A 842 -23.66 -7.56 19.22
N LEU A 843 -24.14 -8.78 19.48
CA LEU A 843 -23.26 -9.95 19.65
C LEU A 843 -22.87 -10.56 18.31
N LEU A 844 -23.76 -10.43 17.31
CA LEU A 844 -23.53 -10.85 15.94
C LEU A 844 -23.55 -9.65 15.00
N TYR A 845 -22.58 -9.62 14.09
CA TYR A 845 -22.54 -8.74 12.95
C TYR A 845 -22.99 -9.50 11.70
N CYS A 846 -24.03 -8.99 11.04
CA CYS A 846 -24.38 -9.38 9.69
C CYS A 846 -23.71 -8.41 8.73
N GLY A 847 -22.76 -8.91 7.95
CA GLY A 847 -22.09 -8.10 6.92
C GLY A 847 -23.05 -7.65 5.83
N GLN A 848 -22.60 -6.69 5.01
CA GLN A 848 -23.30 -6.35 3.78
C GLN A 848 -23.47 -7.60 2.92
N PRO A 849 -24.60 -7.74 2.20
CA PRO A 849 -24.79 -8.83 1.24
C PRO A 849 -23.58 -8.92 0.32
N PHE A 850 -22.93 -10.09 0.31
CA PHE A 850 -21.72 -10.30 -0.47
C PHE A 850 -22.07 -11.01 -1.77
N ARG A 851 -21.61 -10.43 -2.88
CA ARG A 851 -21.79 -11.02 -4.20
C ARG A 851 -20.95 -12.30 -4.31
N THR A 852 -21.60 -13.43 -4.53
CA THR A 852 -20.93 -14.73 -4.75
C THR A 852 -20.91 -15.14 -6.23
N GLU A 853 -21.78 -14.51 -7.03
CA GLU A 853 -21.96 -14.67 -8.48
C GLU A 853 -22.52 -13.37 -9.07
N LEU A 854 -22.61 -13.27 -10.41
CA LEU A 854 -23.01 -12.03 -11.09
C LEU A 854 -24.33 -11.41 -10.60
N ILE A 855 -25.28 -12.21 -10.11
CA ILE A 855 -26.58 -11.73 -9.61
C ILE A 855 -26.93 -12.24 -8.20
N THR A 856 -26.08 -13.11 -7.63
CA THR A 856 -26.37 -13.80 -6.37
C THR A 856 -25.60 -13.17 -5.24
N THR A 857 -26.31 -12.65 -4.24
CA THR A 857 -25.72 -12.19 -2.99
C THR A 857 -26.03 -13.15 -1.86
N THR A 858 -25.09 -13.33 -0.94
CA THR A 858 -25.29 -14.09 0.30
C THR A 858 -25.09 -13.17 1.49
N LYS A 859 -25.91 -13.34 2.53
CA LYS A 859 -25.56 -12.81 3.83
C LYS A 859 -24.46 -13.66 4.43
N HIS A 860 -23.61 -13.01 5.21
CA HIS A 860 -22.61 -13.67 6.02
C HIS A 860 -22.60 -13.02 7.39
N PHE A 861 -22.30 -13.86 8.37
CA PHE A 861 -22.33 -13.51 9.77
C PHE A 861 -20.94 -13.71 10.36
N SER A 862 -20.62 -12.87 11.32
CA SER A 862 -19.45 -12.97 12.19
C SER A 862 -19.83 -12.46 13.57
N PHE A 863 -19.03 -12.78 14.58
CA PHE A 863 -19.13 -12.05 15.84
C PHE A 863 -18.70 -10.60 15.61
N THR A 864 -19.36 -9.66 16.30
CA THR A 864 -19.08 -8.23 16.20
C THR A 864 -17.62 -7.89 16.35
N HIS A 865 -16.95 -8.60 17.25
CA HIS A 865 -15.51 -8.62 17.33
C HIS A 865 -15.02 -9.99 17.77
N LEU A 866 -13.80 -10.32 17.41
CA LEU A 866 -13.23 -11.62 17.78
C LEU A 866 -13.17 -11.83 19.29
N THR A 867 -12.85 -10.79 20.06
CA THR A 867 -12.78 -10.91 21.53
C THR A 867 -14.14 -11.26 22.14
N VAL A 868 -15.24 -10.86 21.50
CA VAL A 868 -16.60 -11.28 21.89
C VAL A 868 -16.79 -12.78 21.61
N GLN A 869 -16.32 -13.27 20.46
CA GLN A 869 -16.31 -14.71 20.15
C GLN A 869 -15.46 -15.49 21.17
N GLU A 870 -14.25 -15.02 21.47
CA GLU A 870 -13.34 -15.66 22.43
C GLU A 870 -13.96 -15.72 23.83
N PHE A 871 -14.60 -14.64 24.29
CA PHE A 871 -15.31 -14.59 25.57
C PHE A 871 -16.47 -15.60 25.63
N LEU A 872 -17.31 -15.63 24.59
CA LEU A 872 -18.42 -16.58 24.50
C LEU A 872 -17.94 -18.04 24.40
N ALA A 873 -16.86 -18.28 23.65
CA ALA A 873 -16.23 -19.59 23.58
C ALA A 873 -15.69 -20.03 24.94
N ALA A 874 -15.03 -19.13 25.68
CA ALA A 874 -14.55 -19.40 27.04
C ALA A 874 -15.71 -19.73 27.98
N ARG A 875 -16.80 -18.96 27.95
CA ARG A 875 -18.03 -19.24 28.72
C ARG A 875 -18.57 -20.64 28.43
N TRP A 876 -18.53 -21.09 27.18
CA TRP A 876 -18.93 -22.44 26.80
C TRP A 876 -17.98 -23.53 27.33
N PHE A 877 -16.67 -23.38 27.10
CA PHE A 877 -15.68 -24.38 27.55
C PHE A 877 -15.69 -24.57 29.07
N VAL A 878 -15.83 -23.48 29.83
CA VAL A 878 -15.95 -23.53 31.30
C VAL A 878 -17.18 -24.33 31.71
N ARG A 879 -18.32 -24.05 31.08
CA ARG A 879 -19.59 -24.71 31.42
C ARG A 879 -19.60 -26.20 31.08
N GLU A 880 -19.05 -26.58 29.93
CA GLU A 880 -19.03 -27.98 29.47
C GLU A 880 -17.88 -28.80 30.08
N ILE A 881 -16.93 -28.16 30.76
CA ILE A 881 -15.72 -28.80 31.31
C ILE A 881 -14.90 -29.46 30.17
N VAL A 882 -14.73 -28.76 29.04
CA VAL A 882 -14.00 -29.25 27.87
C VAL A 882 -12.78 -28.36 27.59
N PHE A 883 -11.58 -28.93 27.67
CA PHE A 883 -10.32 -28.22 27.35
C PHE A 883 -9.90 -28.48 25.89
N PRO A 884 -9.65 -27.43 25.07
CA PRO A 884 -9.15 -27.61 23.71
C PRO A 884 -7.74 -28.23 23.69
N MET A 885 -7.43 -29.11 22.73
CA MET A 885 -6.06 -29.64 22.56
C MET A 885 -5.04 -28.53 22.23
N ARG A 886 -3.76 -28.77 22.58
CA ARG A 886 -2.54 -27.92 22.50
C ARG A 886 -2.47 -26.88 21.35
N ASN A 887 -3.02 -27.18 20.17
CA ASN A 887 -2.98 -26.31 18.99
C ASN A 887 -4.09 -25.25 18.92
N ALA A 888 -5.20 -25.42 19.66
CA ALA A 888 -6.27 -24.43 19.79
C ALA A 888 -5.96 -23.38 20.87
N LEU A 889 -5.19 -23.75 21.91
CA LEU A 889 -4.81 -22.87 23.03
C LEU A 889 -3.72 -21.84 22.69
N LYS A 890 -2.87 -22.08 21.68
CA LYS A 890 -1.88 -21.10 21.19
C LYS A 890 -2.50 -19.78 20.72
N TRP A 891 -3.79 -19.81 20.38
CA TRP A 891 -4.51 -18.63 19.93
C TRP A 891 -5.19 -17.90 21.09
N PHE A 892 -5.64 -18.65 22.10
CA PHE A 892 -6.01 -18.08 23.40
C PHE A 892 -4.84 -17.26 23.96
N THR A 893 -3.61 -17.74 23.93
CA THR A 893 -2.49 -17.10 24.64
C THR A 893 -2.08 -15.73 24.09
N ASN A 894 -2.19 -15.46 22.79
CA ASN A 894 -1.72 -14.19 22.21
C ASN A 894 -2.73 -13.04 22.36
N SER A 895 -4.03 -13.35 22.47
CA SER A 895 -5.04 -12.40 22.92
C SER A 895 -5.03 -12.33 24.45
N TRP A 896 -5.05 -13.48 25.13
CA TRP A 896 -5.31 -13.59 26.57
C TRP A 896 -4.11 -13.28 27.48
N LEU A 897 -2.87 -13.26 26.99
CA LEU A 897 -1.74 -12.65 27.71
C LEU A 897 -2.02 -11.16 28.01
N ALA A 898 -2.77 -10.46 27.15
CA ALA A 898 -3.24 -9.10 27.44
C ALA A 898 -4.44 -9.05 28.41
N PHE A 899 -5.16 -10.16 28.60
CA PHE A 899 -6.38 -10.23 29.44
C PHE A 899 -6.13 -10.85 30.81
N SER A 900 -5.10 -11.69 30.95
CA SER A 900 -4.94 -12.52 32.13
C SER A 900 -4.39 -11.71 33.32
N HIS A 901 -3.52 -10.72 33.14
CA HIS A 901 -2.80 -10.06 34.26
C HIS A 901 -3.61 -9.24 35.29
N VAL A 902 -4.93 -9.44 35.44
CA VAL A 902 -5.87 -8.60 36.21
C VAL A 902 -6.85 -9.40 37.06
N THR A 903 -6.40 -10.00 38.17
CA THR A 903 -7.33 -10.46 39.23
C THR A 903 -6.79 -10.33 40.67
N GLN A 904 -5.71 -9.58 40.91
CA GLN A 904 -5.30 -9.23 42.27
C GLN A 904 -5.29 -7.72 42.47
N THR A 905 -6.45 -7.17 42.85
CA THR A 905 -6.59 -6.04 43.79
C THR A 905 -8.07 -5.83 44.12
N ARG A 906 -8.60 -6.66 45.03
CA ARG A 906 -9.60 -6.21 46.01
C ARG A 906 -8.99 -6.39 47.39
N LYS A 907 -8.44 -5.31 47.92
CA LYS A 907 -8.47 -5.05 49.36
C LYS A 907 -9.55 -4.01 49.58
#